data_AF-A0A962NXD6-F1
#
_entry.id   AF-A0A962NXD6-F1
#
_cell.length_a   1.000
_cell.length_b   1.000
_cell.length_c   1.000
_cell.angle_alpha   90.00
_cell.angle_beta   90.00
_cell.angle_gamma   90.00
#
_symmetry.space_group_name_H-M   'P 1'
#
loop_
_entity.id
_entity.type
_entity.pdbx_description
1 polymer ?
#
loop_
_entity_poly.entity_id
_entity_poly.type
_entity_poly.pdbx_seq_one_letter_code
_entity_poly.pdbx_strand_id
1 'polypeptide(L)'
;MPVTFLSPELRESYGRFMGDPTHQDLVRYFHLDDRDLLLISQKRGHHNRLGFALQLGTVRYLGTFLDAPLAIPPLVLRDVAKQLYIDDTTCVDLYRDSDQRWQHAAEIRLRYGYTDITEYQIGFRLTRWLYDLCWTGTDRPTVLFERATTWLMAHKVLLPGCSTLERFISRLRHRVEVRLWYLLSTSITQEQQEKLERLLTVPLHSRSSTLDILRTGPVSISSKSLVNTLQRLSSIREMAIKLPAMALIPTTRIAALARFASTAKVSAITRLPEPRRLATLVAFMHCLEATAQDDALEVLEALLREIFGGAVRADKKARLRSLKDLDKSAAVLAIACQIVLDPNISDTTLRTALFEKIPRHTLEQALNGVNELIRPADNVYYQELENTYKTVRRFLPTLVKQIKFGANVTGEPIILALDWLRTYVVNKKINHQTIPRAIINNSWQPYVLKEDDTIDIRAYTFCTLSALQSALQRRDVFVAPSWRYADPRSGLLEGADWESSRPIICRTLGLSISPTPVLTALSKELDDTYRAVNSRLPHNPAVRFEKVNDKLELVLSPLEKMEESNSLLSLREKVTQMLPRVDLPELILEISARTGFTEAFTHISEQSARAVDLPVSLCAVLMSEACNTGLEPLVRNDIPALKRDRLSWVDQNYIRDETLSAANALLVSAQSKLELAKLWGGGDVASADGMRFVVPVKTVHAGPNPKYFGIGRGVTWYNMLSDQFSGLNDIVVPGTLRDSLILLAVVLEQQTDLQPTQIMTDTGAYSDIVFGLFRLLGYRFSPRLADIGGSRFWRIDKNADYGQLNTLSTNYISLQKIIPHWDDMLRLAGSLKLGKVSATTIMRTLQVGEKPTRLALAIAELGRIDKTLHTLNYIDDEEKRRQTLIQLNRGEGRHSVARAVFHGQRGELRQHYREGQEDQLGALGLVLNMIALWNTIYMESAINQLRKQGEQISDDDVMRLSPLLHEHINMLGRYSFLVPEAVANGELRPLRNTTEIDD
;
A
#
# COMPACT_ATOMS: atom_id res chain seq x y z
N MET A 1 -16.85 8.81 -35.30
CA MET A 1 -15.55 8.35 -34.75
C MET A 1 -15.64 6.87 -34.45
N PRO A 2 -14.69 6.03 -34.88
CA PRO A 2 -14.64 4.65 -34.43
C PRO A 2 -14.20 4.64 -32.97
N VAL A 3 -15.15 4.45 -32.06
CA VAL A 3 -14.88 4.32 -30.63
C VAL A 3 -14.79 2.84 -30.31
N THR A 4 -13.69 2.23 -30.74
CA THR A 4 -13.39 0.83 -30.44
C THR A 4 -12.36 0.80 -29.33
N PHE A 5 -12.76 0.29 -28.16
CA PHE A 5 -11.89 0.14 -26.99
C PHE A 5 -11.78 -1.31 -26.52
N LEU A 6 -12.58 -2.22 -27.09
CA LEU A 6 -12.46 -3.66 -26.88
C LEU A 6 -11.36 -4.24 -27.78
N SER A 7 -10.68 -5.28 -27.29
CA SER A 7 -9.81 -6.12 -28.13
C SER A 7 -10.65 -6.86 -29.19
N PRO A 8 -10.04 -7.28 -30.33
CA PRO A 8 -10.72 -8.08 -31.34
C PRO A 8 -11.36 -9.35 -30.74
N GLU A 9 -10.65 -10.03 -29.85
CA GLU A 9 -11.10 -11.25 -29.16
C GLU A 9 -12.35 -11.02 -28.30
N LEU A 10 -12.35 -9.98 -27.45
CA LEU A 10 -13.53 -9.61 -26.64
C LEU A 10 -14.73 -9.21 -27.50
N ARG A 11 -14.46 -8.65 -28.68
CA ARG A 11 -15.51 -8.27 -29.64
C ARG A 11 -16.11 -9.50 -30.31
N GLU A 12 -15.29 -10.50 -30.61
CA GLU A 12 -15.72 -11.78 -31.18
C GLU A 12 -16.44 -12.67 -30.16
N SER A 13 -16.08 -12.59 -28.88
CA SER A 13 -16.73 -13.37 -27.82
C SER A 13 -18.11 -12.83 -27.41
N TYR A 14 -18.36 -11.54 -27.62
CA TYR A 14 -19.59 -10.90 -27.16
C TYR A 14 -20.84 -11.48 -27.82
N GLY A 15 -21.72 -12.06 -27.00
CA GLY A 15 -22.97 -12.66 -27.46
C GLY A 15 -22.78 -13.93 -28.30
N ARG A 16 -21.65 -14.64 -28.13
CA ARG A 16 -21.33 -15.89 -28.83
C ARG A 16 -20.80 -16.96 -27.86
N PHE A 17 -20.84 -18.22 -28.29
CA PHE A 17 -20.19 -19.32 -27.58
C PHE A 17 -18.69 -19.34 -27.88
N MET A 18 -17.86 -19.32 -26.84
CA MET A 18 -16.39 -19.41 -26.94
C MET A 18 -15.86 -20.84 -26.76
N GLY A 19 -16.76 -21.82 -26.65
CA GLY A 19 -16.48 -23.22 -26.38
C GLY A 19 -17.72 -23.95 -25.88
N ASP A 20 -17.57 -25.22 -25.50
CA ASP A 20 -18.65 -25.99 -24.87
C ASP A 20 -18.98 -25.43 -23.47
N PRO A 21 -20.26 -25.22 -23.12
CA PRO A 21 -20.64 -24.80 -21.77
C PRO A 21 -20.29 -25.88 -20.75
N THR A 22 -19.98 -25.47 -19.53
CA THR A 22 -19.72 -26.44 -18.46
C THR A 22 -20.99 -27.17 -18.08
N HIS A 23 -20.86 -28.31 -17.38
CA HIS A 23 -22.03 -29.03 -16.87
C HIS A 23 -22.89 -28.17 -15.94
N GLN A 24 -22.28 -27.27 -15.15
CA GLN A 24 -23.03 -26.33 -14.31
C GLN A 24 -23.83 -25.33 -15.15
N ASP A 25 -23.28 -24.86 -16.27
CA ASP A 25 -23.96 -23.95 -17.19
C ASP A 25 -25.16 -24.62 -17.87
N LEU A 26 -25.01 -25.89 -18.28
CA LEU A 26 -26.10 -26.67 -18.86
C LEU A 26 -27.27 -26.80 -17.87
N VAL A 27 -26.98 -27.17 -16.62
CA VAL A 27 -27.98 -27.27 -15.56
C VAL A 27 -28.62 -25.90 -15.27
N ARG A 28 -27.85 -24.82 -15.33
CA ARG A 28 -28.33 -23.48 -14.94
C ARG A 28 -29.16 -22.80 -16.02
N TYR A 29 -28.77 -22.91 -17.28
CA TYR A 29 -29.32 -22.10 -18.37
C TYR A 29 -30.09 -22.91 -19.41
N PHE A 30 -29.75 -24.19 -19.58
CA PHE A 30 -30.33 -25.07 -20.59
C PHE A 30 -31.26 -26.14 -20.02
N HIS A 31 -31.42 -26.19 -18.69
CA HIS A 31 -32.45 -26.99 -18.06
C HIS A 31 -33.84 -26.44 -18.37
N LEU A 32 -34.73 -27.32 -18.84
CA LEU A 32 -36.11 -27.01 -19.16
C LEU A 32 -36.99 -27.40 -17.97
N ASP A 33 -37.61 -26.42 -17.33
CA ASP A 33 -38.56 -26.67 -16.26
C ASP A 33 -39.94 -27.11 -16.81
N ASP A 34 -40.86 -27.50 -15.91
CA ASP A 34 -42.20 -27.97 -16.31
C ASP A 34 -42.97 -26.94 -17.16
N ARG A 35 -42.74 -25.64 -16.91
CA ARG A 35 -43.37 -24.55 -17.66
C ARG A 35 -42.78 -24.45 -19.07
N ASP A 36 -41.46 -24.58 -19.19
CA ASP A 36 -40.74 -24.62 -20.46
C ASP A 36 -41.23 -25.80 -21.31
N LEU A 37 -41.30 -27.00 -20.73
CA LEU A 37 -41.75 -28.23 -21.40
C LEU A 37 -43.21 -28.12 -21.88
N LEU A 38 -44.09 -27.54 -21.07
CA LEU A 38 -45.48 -27.32 -21.46
C LEU A 38 -45.60 -26.34 -22.64
N LEU A 39 -44.76 -25.30 -22.68
CA LEU A 39 -44.69 -24.35 -23.79
C LEU A 39 -44.11 -24.95 -25.07
N ILE A 40 -43.05 -25.75 -24.92
CA ILE A 40 -42.37 -26.40 -26.04
C ILE A 40 -43.29 -27.48 -26.66
N SER A 41 -44.02 -28.26 -25.86
CA SER A 41 -44.90 -29.32 -26.38
C SER A 41 -46.00 -28.82 -27.34
N GLN A 42 -46.39 -27.54 -27.23
CA GLN A 42 -47.35 -26.88 -28.13
C GLN A 42 -46.79 -26.60 -29.52
N LYS A 43 -45.46 -26.64 -29.72
CA LYS A 43 -44.83 -26.41 -31.02
C LYS A 43 -44.99 -27.64 -31.93
N ARG A 44 -45.30 -27.40 -33.20
CA ARG A 44 -45.58 -28.46 -34.20
C ARG A 44 -44.29 -29.04 -34.76
N GLY A 45 -44.07 -30.34 -34.56
CA GLY A 45 -42.92 -31.08 -35.09
C GLY A 45 -41.67 -30.98 -34.21
N HIS A 46 -40.84 -32.03 -34.24
CA HIS A 46 -39.62 -32.13 -33.42
C HIS A 46 -38.63 -30.97 -33.68
N HIS A 47 -38.48 -30.55 -34.93
CA HIS A 47 -37.61 -29.44 -35.32
C HIS A 47 -37.97 -28.10 -34.64
N ASN A 48 -39.27 -27.76 -34.58
CA ASN A 48 -39.74 -26.53 -33.93
C ASN A 48 -39.65 -26.61 -32.40
N ARG A 49 -39.87 -27.80 -31.82
CA ARG A 49 -39.73 -28.03 -30.38
C ARG A 49 -38.29 -27.87 -29.93
N LEU A 50 -37.38 -28.56 -30.62
CA LEU A 50 -35.94 -28.49 -30.36
C LEU A 50 -35.42 -27.07 -30.63
N GLY A 51 -35.79 -26.47 -31.76
CA GLY A 51 -35.41 -25.11 -32.11
C GLY A 51 -35.84 -24.03 -31.11
N PHE A 52 -37.08 -24.11 -30.61
CA PHE A 52 -37.59 -23.20 -29.56
C PHE A 52 -36.78 -23.36 -28.26
N ALA A 53 -36.55 -24.60 -27.84
CA ALA A 53 -35.80 -24.90 -26.61
C ALA A 53 -34.35 -24.40 -26.69
N LEU A 54 -33.70 -24.57 -27.85
CA LEU A 54 -32.35 -24.08 -28.09
C LEU A 54 -32.28 -22.56 -28.06
N GLN A 55 -33.23 -21.85 -28.68
CA GLN A 55 -33.27 -20.38 -28.59
C GLN A 55 -33.50 -19.90 -27.16
N LEU A 56 -34.37 -20.58 -26.40
CA LEU A 56 -34.64 -20.24 -25.00
C LEU A 56 -33.40 -20.42 -24.12
N GLY A 57 -32.71 -21.57 -24.23
CA GLY A 57 -31.46 -21.79 -23.51
C GLY A 57 -30.35 -20.81 -23.94
N THR A 58 -30.27 -20.54 -25.24
CA THR A 58 -29.27 -19.60 -25.80
C THR A 58 -29.47 -18.18 -25.27
N VAL A 59 -30.70 -17.65 -25.23
CA VAL A 59 -30.94 -16.30 -24.70
C VAL A 59 -30.77 -16.23 -23.18
N ARG A 60 -31.00 -17.33 -22.45
CA ARG A 60 -30.69 -17.44 -21.01
C ARG A 60 -29.18 -17.39 -20.74
N TYR A 61 -28.40 -18.08 -21.57
CA TYR A 61 -26.95 -18.18 -21.42
C TYR A 61 -26.20 -16.95 -21.96
N LEU A 62 -26.46 -16.56 -23.21
CA LEU A 62 -25.75 -15.47 -23.89
C LEU A 62 -26.40 -14.10 -23.70
N GLY A 63 -27.68 -14.03 -23.30
CA GLY A 63 -28.42 -12.76 -23.23
C GLY A 63 -28.83 -12.17 -24.59
N THR A 64 -28.61 -12.89 -25.69
CA THR A 64 -29.05 -12.53 -27.05
C THR A 64 -29.50 -13.77 -27.83
N PHE A 65 -30.28 -13.55 -28.88
CA PHE A 65 -30.51 -14.55 -29.92
C PHE A 65 -29.37 -14.51 -30.94
N LEU A 66 -29.02 -15.66 -31.51
CA LEU A 66 -28.04 -15.78 -32.58
C LEU A 66 -28.70 -15.57 -33.94
N ASP A 67 -28.02 -14.88 -34.84
CA ASP A 67 -28.46 -14.72 -36.24
C ASP A 67 -28.62 -16.08 -36.94
N ALA A 68 -27.72 -17.01 -36.62
CA ALA A 68 -27.82 -18.43 -36.95
C ALA A 68 -28.20 -19.20 -35.66
N PRO A 69 -29.46 -19.63 -35.47
CA PRO A 69 -29.92 -20.27 -34.23
C PRO A 69 -29.21 -21.58 -33.88
N LEU A 70 -28.55 -22.20 -34.87
CA LEU A 70 -27.79 -23.44 -34.72
C LEU A 70 -26.27 -23.23 -34.60
N ALA A 71 -25.79 -21.98 -34.51
CA ALA A 71 -24.39 -21.69 -34.18
C ALA A 71 -24.13 -21.91 -32.67
N ILE A 72 -24.45 -23.11 -32.21
CA ILE A 72 -24.38 -23.57 -30.82
C ILE A 72 -23.40 -24.75 -30.71
N PRO A 73 -22.79 -24.96 -29.54
CA PRO A 73 -21.92 -26.12 -29.33
C PRO A 73 -22.70 -27.44 -29.40
N PRO A 74 -22.13 -28.52 -29.98
CA PRO A 74 -22.83 -29.80 -30.13
C PRO A 74 -23.31 -30.41 -28.81
N LEU A 75 -22.63 -30.10 -27.71
CA LEU A 75 -23.00 -30.55 -26.37
C LEU A 75 -24.38 -30.00 -25.96
N VAL A 76 -24.64 -28.71 -26.22
CA VAL A 76 -25.92 -28.05 -25.92
C VAL A 76 -27.06 -28.71 -26.70
N LEU A 77 -26.84 -28.98 -27.99
CA LEU A 77 -27.83 -29.64 -28.84
C LEU A 77 -28.23 -31.01 -28.29
N ARG A 78 -27.23 -31.83 -27.92
CA ARG A 78 -27.46 -33.18 -27.38
C ARG A 78 -28.17 -33.15 -26.03
N ASP A 79 -27.79 -32.22 -25.14
CA ASP A 79 -28.37 -32.12 -23.80
C ASP A 79 -29.86 -31.74 -23.87
N VAL A 80 -30.18 -30.69 -24.63
CA VAL A 80 -31.58 -30.23 -24.81
C VAL A 80 -32.43 -31.27 -25.55
N ALA A 81 -31.87 -31.97 -26.54
CA ALA A 81 -32.58 -33.03 -27.26
C ALA A 81 -32.94 -34.21 -26.33
N LYS A 82 -32.05 -34.59 -25.41
CA LYS A 82 -32.32 -35.61 -24.39
C LYS A 82 -33.46 -35.20 -23.46
N GLN A 83 -33.48 -33.95 -23.00
CA GLN A 83 -34.57 -33.43 -22.14
C GLN A 83 -35.94 -33.47 -22.83
N LEU A 84 -35.98 -33.38 -24.17
CA LEU A 84 -37.20 -33.42 -24.98
C LEU A 84 -37.57 -34.80 -25.54
N TYR A 85 -36.78 -35.84 -25.25
CA TYR A 85 -36.93 -37.19 -25.82
C TYR A 85 -36.93 -37.18 -27.37
N ILE A 86 -35.96 -36.49 -27.97
CA ILE A 86 -35.79 -36.41 -29.43
C ILE A 86 -34.51 -37.13 -29.82
N ASP A 87 -34.63 -38.27 -30.50
CA ASP A 87 -33.48 -39.10 -30.90
C ASP A 87 -32.75 -38.54 -32.15
N ASP A 88 -33.51 -37.99 -33.11
CA ASP A 88 -32.95 -37.40 -34.32
C ASP A 88 -32.69 -35.90 -34.15
N THR A 89 -31.44 -35.53 -33.84
CA THR A 89 -31.03 -34.13 -33.74
C THR A 89 -30.91 -33.43 -35.10
N THR A 90 -30.86 -34.15 -36.22
CA THR A 90 -30.73 -33.56 -37.56
C THR A 90 -32.01 -32.86 -38.01
N CYS A 91 -33.16 -33.21 -37.42
CA CYS A 91 -34.41 -32.54 -37.71
C CYS A 91 -34.36 -31.01 -37.47
N VAL A 92 -33.46 -30.54 -36.59
CA VAL A 92 -33.31 -29.11 -36.27
C VAL A 92 -32.80 -28.28 -37.46
N ASP A 93 -32.19 -28.89 -38.48
CA ASP A 93 -31.79 -28.18 -39.71
C ASP A 93 -33.00 -27.57 -40.43
N LEU A 94 -34.16 -28.24 -40.39
CA LEU A 94 -35.41 -27.71 -40.93
C LEU A 94 -35.89 -26.44 -40.20
N TYR A 95 -35.50 -26.28 -38.93
CA TYR A 95 -35.81 -25.09 -38.15
C TYR A 95 -34.91 -23.90 -38.52
N ARG A 96 -33.65 -24.15 -38.88
CA ARG A 96 -32.71 -23.10 -39.32
C ARG A 96 -33.28 -22.33 -40.50
N ASP A 97 -33.86 -23.04 -41.45
CA ASP A 97 -34.30 -22.48 -42.74
C ASP A 97 -35.77 -22.03 -42.71
N SER A 98 -36.43 -22.12 -41.55
CA SER A 98 -37.83 -21.74 -41.35
C SER A 98 -38.01 -20.34 -40.76
N ASP A 99 -39.04 -19.61 -41.22
CA ASP A 99 -39.48 -18.34 -40.64
C ASP A 99 -39.97 -18.47 -39.19
N GLN A 100 -40.31 -19.69 -38.75
CA GLN A 100 -40.73 -19.96 -37.37
C GLN A 100 -39.67 -19.53 -36.34
N ARG A 101 -38.39 -19.48 -36.71
CA ARG A 101 -37.30 -19.04 -35.84
C ARG A 101 -37.48 -17.60 -35.34
N TRP A 102 -38.08 -16.73 -36.14
CA TRP A 102 -38.33 -15.34 -35.77
C TRP A 102 -39.55 -15.21 -34.87
N GLN A 103 -40.61 -15.98 -35.16
CA GLN A 103 -41.82 -16.01 -34.35
C GLN A 103 -41.54 -16.57 -32.95
N HIS A 104 -40.71 -17.62 -32.86
CA HIS A 104 -40.29 -18.20 -31.59
C HIS A 104 -39.46 -17.23 -30.76
N ALA A 105 -38.49 -16.51 -31.36
CA ALA A 105 -37.74 -15.49 -30.63
C ALA A 105 -38.65 -14.38 -30.07
N ALA A 106 -39.63 -13.91 -30.85
CA ALA A 106 -40.63 -12.93 -30.40
C ALA A 106 -41.51 -13.48 -29.27
N GLU A 107 -41.94 -14.74 -29.36
CA GLU A 107 -42.74 -15.39 -28.33
C GLU A 107 -41.93 -15.59 -27.03
N ILE A 108 -40.66 -16.02 -27.14
CA ILE A 108 -39.76 -16.16 -25.99
C ILE A 108 -39.62 -14.81 -25.29
N ARG A 109 -39.40 -13.72 -26.03
CA ARG A 109 -39.31 -12.38 -25.45
C ARG A 109 -40.53 -12.02 -24.62
N LEU A 110 -41.72 -12.19 -25.20
CA LEU A 110 -42.98 -11.85 -24.55
C LEU A 110 -43.24 -12.71 -23.31
N ARG A 111 -43.07 -14.03 -23.40
CA ARG A 111 -43.45 -14.95 -22.32
C ARG A 111 -42.46 -15.03 -21.16
N TYR A 112 -41.17 -14.80 -21.43
CA TYR A 112 -40.11 -14.87 -20.42
C TYR A 112 -39.66 -13.49 -19.91
N GLY A 113 -40.25 -12.42 -20.44
CA GLY A 113 -40.06 -11.04 -19.99
C GLY A 113 -38.74 -10.43 -20.44
N TYR A 114 -38.28 -10.75 -21.65
CA TYR A 114 -37.09 -10.11 -22.22
C TYR A 114 -37.46 -8.82 -22.95
N THR A 115 -36.74 -7.77 -22.61
CA THR A 115 -36.97 -6.39 -23.07
C THR A 115 -35.80 -5.89 -23.90
N ASP A 116 -36.03 -4.81 -24.65
CA ASP A 116 -34.99 -4.18 -25.48
C ASP A 116 -34.32 -2.99 -24.76
N ILE A 117 -33.04 -2.74 -25.03
CA ILE A 117 -32.34 -1.56 -24.51
C ILE A 117 -32.94 -0.24 -25.00
N THR A 118 -33.64 -0.28 -26.15
CA THR A 118 -34.33 0.88 -26.74
C THR A 118 -35.57 1.32 -25.95
N GLU A 119 -36.06 0.49 -25.01
CA GLU A 119 -37.16 0.86 -24.13
C GLU A 119 -36.73 1.97 -23.16
N TYR A 120 -37.48 3.07 -23.14
CA TYR A 120 -37.11 4.30 -22.42
C TYR A 120 -36.78 4.08 -20.94
N GLN A 121 -37.59 3.31 -20.21
CA GLN A 121 -37.37 3.08 -18.77
C GLN A 121 -36.09 2.30 -18.50
N ILE A 122 -35.75 1.33 -19.34
CA ILE A 122 -34.57 0.49 -19.20
C ILE A 122 -33.33 1.28 -19.58
N GLY A 123 -33.36 1.96 -20.73
CA GLY A 123 -32.31 2.87 -21.16
C GLY A 123 -32.03 3.92 -20.10
N PHE A 124 -33.05 4.50 -19.47
CA PHE A 124 -32.90 5.46 -18.37
C PHE A 124 -32.26 4.83 -17.12
N ARG A 125 -32.70 3.64 -16.68
CA ARG A 125 -32.13 2.95 -15.52
C ARG A 125 -30.66 2.58 -15.72
N LEU A 126 -30.32 2.00 -16.88
CA LEU A 126 -28.94 1.68 -17.25
C LEU A 126 -28.09 2.95 -17.32
N THR A 127 -28.61 4.00 -17.96
CA THR A 127 -27.93 5.30 -18.05
C THR A 127 -27.63 5.84 -16.66
N ARG A 128 -28.62 5.90 -15.76
CA ARG A 128 -28.46 6.44 -14.41
C ARG A 128 -27.42 5.65 -13.62
N TRP A 129 -27.53 4.32 -13.64
CA TRP A 129 -26.59 3.45 -12.92
C TRP A 129 -25.15 3.57 -13.42
N LEU A 130 -24.93 3.50 -14.74
CA LEU A 130 -23.59 3.70 -15.31
C LEU A 130 -23.10 5.14 -15.15
N TYR A 131 -24.00 6.13 -15.15
CA TYR A 131 -23.64 7.54 -14.95
C TYR A 131 -23.10 7.75 -13.54
N ASP A 132 -23.77 7.19 -12.52
CA ASP A 132 -23.31 7.27 -11.13
C ASP A 132 -21.94 6.60 -10.98
N LEU A 133 -21.75 5.41 -11.55
CA LEU A 133 -20.44 4.74 -11.59
C LEU A 133 -19.36 5.59 -12.26
N CYS A 134 -19.68 6.19 -13.42
CA CYS A 134 -18.75 7.08 -14.11
C CYS A 134 -18.50 8.37 -13.32
N TRP A 135 -19.48 8.93 -12.63
CA TRP A 135 -19.30 10.15 -11.87
C TRP A 135 -18.37 9.90 -10.68
N THR A 136 -18.61 8.83 -9.91
CA THR A 136 -17.87 8.53 -8.68
C THR A 136 -16.52 7.85 -8.90
N GLY A 137 -16.38 7.05 -9.96
CA GLY A 137 -15.20 6.25 -10.25
C GLY A 137 -14.44 6.67 -11.51
N THR A 138 -13.24 6.10 -11.69
CA THR A 138 -12.42 6.21 -12.91
C THR A 138 -12.28 4.85 -13.59
N ASP A 139 -13.37 4.08 -13.62
CA ASP A 139 -13.40 2.73 -14.22
C ASP A 139 -13.04 2.78 -15.71
N ARG A 140 -12.33 1.74 -16.17
CA ARG A 140 -12.01 1.54 -17.59
C ARG A 140 -13.29 1.33 -18.41
N PRO A 141 -13.31 1.75 -19.69
CA PRO A 141 -14.47 1.52 -20.54
C PRO A 141 -14.78 0.03 -20.75
N THR A 142 -13.77 -0.85 -20.71
CA THR A 142 -13.93 -2.33 -20.70
C THR A 142 -14.66 -2.82 -19.45
N VAL A 143 -14.24 -2.39 -18.26
CA VAL A 143 -14.91 -2.75 -17.00
C VAL A 143 -16.36 -2.25 -16.98
N LEU A 144 -16.60 -1.03 -17.46
CA LEU A 144 -17.97 -0.50 -17.61
C LEU A 144 -18.79 -1.31 -18.63
N PHE A 145 -18.14 -1.86 -19.66
CA PHE A 145 -18.77 -2.72 -20.66
C PHE A 145 -19.17 -4.07 -20.06
N GLU A 146 -18.28 -4.73 -19.32
CA GLU A 146 -18.57 -5.98 -18.61
C GLU A 146 -19.67 -5.79 -17.56
N ARG A 147 -19.58 -4.73 -16.76
CA ARG A 147 -20.60 -4.34 -15.79
C ARG A 147 -21.94 -4.07 -16.47
N ALA A 148 -21.96 -3.36 -17.59
CA ALA A 148 -23.17 -3.13 -18.37
C ALA A 148 -23.75 -4.45 -18.91
N THR A 149 -22.91 -5.35 -19.42
CA THR A 149 -23.31 -6.66 -19.96
C THR A 149 -23.95 -7.51 -18.86
N THR A 150 -23.30 -7.59 -17.71
CA THR A 150 -23.81 -8.29 -16.52
C THR A 150 -25.13 -7.70 -16.05
N TRP A 151 -25.24 -6.36 -16.00
CA TRP A 151 -26.46 -5.68 -15.62
C TRP A 151 -27.61 -5.97 -16.59
N LEU A 152 -27.35 -5.93 -17.90
CA LEU A 152 -28.34 -6.22 -18.94
C LEU A 152 -28.87 -7.65 -18.80
N MET A 153 -27.98 -8.63 -18.65
CA MET A 153 -28.35 -10.04 -18.46
C MET A 153 -29.17 -10.24 -17.19
N ALA A 154 -28.74 -9.67 -16.06
CA ALA A 154 -29.44 -9.78 -14.78
C ALA A 154 -30.86 -9.19 -14.80
N HIS A 155 -31.09 -8.17 -15.64
CA HIS A 155 -32.38 -7.51 -15.79
C HIS A 155 -33.19 -8.01 -17.00
N LYS A 156 -32.79 -9.14 -17.62
CA LYS A 156 -33.43 -9.72 -18.82
C LYS A 156 -33.54 -8.75 -20.00
N VAL A 157 -32.56 -7.86 -20.15
CA VAL A 157 -32.46 -6.97 -21.31
C VAL A 157 -31.62 -7.66 -22.37
N LEU A 158 -32.12 -7.74 -23.60
CA LEU A 158 -31.37 -8.31 -24.69
C LEU A 158 -30.10 -7.51 -24.94
N LEU A 159 -28.97 -8.22 -25.09
CA LEU A 159 -27.70 -7.60 -25.38
C LEU A 159 -27.77 -6.89 -26.75
N PRO A 160 -27.54 -5.56 -26.81
CA PRO A 160 -27.45 -4.87 -28.09
C PRO A 160 -26.18 -5.28 -28.81
N GLY A 161 -26.09 -5.03 -30.12
CA GLY A 161 -24.85 -5.25 -30.87
C GLY A 161 -23.65 -4.58 -30.19
N CYS A 162 -22.49 -5.26 -30.17
CA CYS A 162 -21.30 -4.83 -29.43
C CYS A 162 -20.92 -3.35 -29.67
N SER A 163 -20.93 -2.92 -30.93
CA SER A 163 -20.63 -1.52 -31.28
C SER A 163 -21.63 -0.49 -30.75
N THR A 164 -22.87 -0.89 -30.51
CA THR A 164 -23.90 -0.04 -29.91
C THR A 164 -23.58 0.21 -28.44
N LEU A 165 -23.20 -0.84 -27.70
CA LEU A 165 -22.83 -0.73 -26.29
C LEU A 165 -21.50 0.03 -26.10
N GLU A 166 -20.49 -0.21 -26.95
CA GLU A 166 -19.24 0.57 -26.96
C GLU A 166 -19.51 2.09 -27.14
N ARG A 167 -20.33 2.44 -28.14
CA ARG A 167 -20.70 3.84 -28.40
C ARG A 167 -21.50 4.43 -27.24
N PHE A 168 -22.40 3.66 -26.65
CA PHE A 168 -23.23 4.09 -25.52
C PHE A 168 -22.35 4.46 -24.31
N ILE A 169 -21.47 3.56 -23.88
CA ILE A 169 -20.54 3.79 -22.76
C ILE A 169 -19.62 4.98 -23.04
N SER A 170 -19.09 5.06 -24.26
CA SER A 170 -18.21 6.16 -24.64
C SER A 170 -18.89 7.52 -24.62
N ARG A 171 -20.13 7.61 -25.11
CA ARG A 171 -20.94 8.83 -25.04
C ARG A 171 -21.25 9.20 -23.60
N LEU A 172 -21.54 8.22 -22.75
CA LEU A 172 -21.84 8.45 -21.34
C LEU A 172 -20.61 8.98 -20.58
N ARG A 173 -19.45 8.34 -20.74
CA ARG A 173 -18.18 8.80 -20.18
C ARG A 173 -17.84 10.21 -20.63
N HIS A 174 -17.93 10.47 -21.94
CA HIS A 174 -17.68 11.80 -22.48
C HIS A 174 -18.63 12.86 -21.90
N ARG A 175 -19.91 12.52 -21.70
CA ARG A 175 -20.88 13.42 -21.06
C ARG A 175 -20.52 13.73 -19.60
N VAL A 176 -20.03 12.73 -18.86
CA VAL A 176 -19.55 12.89 -17.48
C VAL A 176 -18.31 13.78 -17.43
N GLU A 177 -17.34 13.55 -18.33
CA GLU A 177 -16.13 14.38 -18.46
C GLU A 177 -16.43 15.82 -18.81
N VAL A 178 -17.28 16.07 -19.82
CA VAL A 178 -17.67 17.42 -20.22
C VAL A 178 -18.39 18.15 -19.08
N ARG A 179 -19.27 17.46 -18.34
CA ARG A 179 -19.90 18.03 -17.15
C ARG A 179 -18.87 18.42 -16.10
N LEU A 180 -17.91 17.54 -15.80
CA LEU A 180 -16.82 17.81 -14.86
C LEU A 180 -16.01 19.04 -15.29
N TRP A 181 -15.60 19.09 -16.55
CA TRP A 181 -14.81 20.21 -17.07
C TRP A 181 -15.57 21.52 -16.96
N TYR A 182 -16.85 21.53 -17.34
CA TYR A 182 -17.70 22.71 -17.25
C TYR A 182 -17.88 23.19 -15.81
N LEU A 183 -18.14 22.28 -14.86
CA LEU A 183 -18.30 22.64 -13.44
C LEU A 183 -17.03 23.25 -12.85
N LEU A 184 -15.85 22.76 -13.25
CA LEU A 184 -14.57 23.30 -12.80
C LEU A 184 -14.23 24.63 -13.50
N SER A 185 -14.43 24.73 -14.81
CA SER A 185 -14.10 25.94 -15.57
C SER A 185 -15.02 27.12 -15.27
N THR A 186 -16.28 26.86 -14.91
CA THR A 186 -17.25 27.92 -14.52
C THR A 186 -17.10 28.37 -13.07
N SER A 187 -16.33 27.64 -12.25
CA SER A 187 -16.09 28.01 -10.85
C SER A 187 -15.05 29.12 -10.67
N ILE A 188 -14.38 29.55 -11.74
CA ILE A 188 -13.29 30.51 -11.72
C ILE A 188 -13.63 31.79 -12.49
N THR A 189 -13.07 32.92 -12.05
CA THR A 189 -13.25 34.23 -12.71
C THR A 189 -12.37 34.36 -13.95
N GLN A 190 -12.68 35.34 -14.82
CA GLN A 190 -11.85 35.62 -16.00
C GLN A 190 -10.39 35.97 -15.64
N GLU A 191 -10.18 36.72 -14.54
CA GLU A 191 -8.83 37.02 -14.04
C GLU A 191 -8.07 35.75 -13.63
N GLN A 192 -8.77 34.80 -12.98
CA GLN A 192 -8.18 33.51 -12.61
C GLN A 192 -7.86 32.65 -13.84
N GLN A 193 -8.72 32.64 -14.86
CA GLN A 193 -8.46 31.95 -16.12
C GLN A 193 -7.17 32.45 -16.77
N GLU A 194 -6.99 33.77 -16.90
CA GLU A 194 -5.77 34.35 -17.46
C GLU A 194 -4.52 33.98 -16.63
N LYS A 195 -4.61 34.01 -15.30
CA LYS A 195 -3.50 33.62 -14.42
C LYS A 195 -3.12 32.16 -14.61
N LEU A 196 -4.10 31.26 -14.70
CA LEU A 196 -3.87 29.83 -14.93
C LEU A 196 -3.24 29.58 -16.30
N GLU A 197 -3.68 30.26 -17.35
CA GLU A 197 -3.10 30.09 -18.69
C GLU A 197 -1.66 30.63 -18.78
N ARG A 198 -1.34 31.72 -18.06
CA ARG A 198 0.04 32.21 -17.93
C ARG A 198 0.98 31.20 -17.26
N LEU A 199 0.46 30.19 -16.55
CA LEU A 199 1.32 29.13 -16.01
C LEU A 199 1.96 28.28 -17.12
N LEU A 200 1.30 28.18 -18.28
CA LEU A 200 1.75 27.38 -19.42
C LEU A 200 2.76 28.11 -20.32
N THR A 201 3.03 29.39 -20.07
CA THR A 201 3.99 30.15 -20.87
C THR A 201 5.40 30.01 -20.29
N VAL A 202 6.40 29.95 -21.18
CA VAL A 202 7.81 29.95 -20.80
C VAL A 202 8.34 31.38 -20.92
N PRO A 203 8.81 32.01 -19.82
CA PRO A 203 9.40 33.35 -19.86
C PRO A 203 10.63 33.41 -20.79
N LEU A 204 10.86 34.56 -21.43
CA LEU A 204 11.94 34.80 -22.42
C LEU A 204 13.37 34.46 -21.92
N HIS A 205 13.59 34.37 -20.61
CA HIS A 205 14.89 34.04 -19.98
C HIS A 205 14.86 32.77 -19.14
N SER A 206 13.81 31.95 -19.26
CA SER A 206 13.68 30.69 -18.52
C SER A 206 13.61 29.51 -19.49
N ARG A 207 14.13 28.35 -19.06
CA ARG A 207 13.94 27.07 -19.77
C ARG A 207 12.70 26.31 -19.28
N SER A 208 12.05 26.80 -18.24
CA SER A 208 10.94 26.16 -17.55
C SER A 208 9.76 27.12 -17.41
N SER A 209 8.55 26.60 -17.56
CA SER A 209 7.33 27.38 -17.34
C SER A 209 7.11 27.67 -15.85
N THR A 210 6.21 28.60 -15.53
CA THR A 210 5.81 28.83 -14.13
C THR A 210 5.13 27.58 -13.55
N LEU A 211 4.39 26.81 -14.36
CA LEU A 211 3.84 25.51 -13.95
C LEU A 211 4.94 24.53 -13.50
N ASP A 212 6.03 24.43 -14.27
CA ASP A 212 7.16 23.54 -13.96
C ASP A 212 7.81 23.89 -12.62
N ILE A 213 7.95 25.18 -12.35
CA ILE A 213 8.51 25.67 -11.08
C ILE A 213 7.55 25.32 -9.93
N LEU A 214 6.24 25.53 -10.10
CA LEU A 214 5.24 25.26 -9.08
C LEU A 214 5.03 23.76 -8.80
N ARG A 215 5.23 22.86 -9.76
CA ARG A 215 5.15 21.40 -9.50
C ARG A 215 6.41 20.83 -8.84
N THR A 216 7.54 21.54 -8.91
CA THR A 216 8.82 21.06 -8.37
C THR A 216 8.86 21.19 -6.83
N GLY A 217 8.88 20.06 -6.14
CA GLY A 217 9.01 19.97 -4.68
C GLY A 217 10.42 20.25 -4.14
N PRO A 218 10.60 20.37 -2.81
CA PRO A 218 11.91 20.61 -2.20
C PRO A 218 12.80 19.36 -2.19
N VAL A 219 14.08 19.53 -2.54
CA VAL A 219 15.08 18.43 -2.55
C VAL A 219 16.07 18.47 -1.37
N SER A 220 16.04 19.54 -0.57
CA SER A 220 17.01 19.76 0.52
C SER A 220 16.34 20.13 1.83
N ILE A 221 16.96 19.75 2.94
CA ILE A 221 16.52 20.11 4.29
C ILE A 221 17.39 21.29 4.74
N SER A 222 16.83 22.51 4.71
CA SER A 222 17.51 23.71 5.22
C SER A 222 16.51 24.83 5.50
N SER A 223 16.89 25.81 6.32
CA SER A 223 16.05 26.99 6.57
C SER A 223 15.76 27.80 5.31
N LYS A 224 16.70 27.86 4.36
CA LYS A 224 16.48 28.51 3.05
C LYS A 224 15.46 27.71 2.21
N SER A 225 15.60 26.38 2.18
CA SER A 225 14.66 25.51 1.47
C SER A 225 13.25 25.64 2.02
N LEU A 226 13.08 25.65 3.36
CA LEU A 226 11.78 25.81 4.00
C LEU A 226 11.11 27.14 3.63
N VAL A 227 11.86 28.25 3.64
CA VAL A 227 11.34 29.56 3.22
C VAL A 227 10.90 29.53 1.76
N ASN A 228 11.70 28.93 0.87
CA ASN A 228 11.34 28.80 -0.54
C ASN A 228 10.07 27.95 -0.73
N THR A 229 9.92 26.84 0.01
CA THR A 229 8.71 26.00 -0.05
C THR A 229 7.48 26.74 0.46
N LEU A 230 7.60 27.51 1.54
CA LEU A 230 6.50 28.33 2.05
C LEU A 230 6.13 29.50 1.11
N GLN A 231 7.11 30.05 0.39
CA GLN A 231 6.86 31.04 -0.66
C GLN A 231 6.15 30.42 -1.86
N ARG A 232 6.56 29.23 -2.30
CA ARG A 232 5.84 28.45 -3.31
C ARG A 232 4.38 28.22 -2.92
N LEU A 233 4.11 27.85 -1.67
CA LEU A 233 2.75 27.73 -1.14
C LEU A 233 1.97 29.05 -1.19
N SER A 234 2.62 30.19 -0.86
CA SER A 234 2.02 31.52 -1.00
C SER A 234 1.59 31.80 -2.44
N SER A 235 2.47 31.57 -3.41
CA SER A 235 2.18 31.79 -4.83
C SER A 235 1.03 30.92 -5.34
N ILE A 236 0.89 29.69 -4.83
CA ILE A 236 -0.24 28.81 -5.14
C ILE A 236 -1.54 29.40 -4.60
N ARG A 237 -1.55 29.85 -3.33
CA ARG A 237 -2.74 30.42 -2.68
C ARG A 237 -3.17 31.77 -3.25
N GLU A 238 -2.24 32.56 -3.76
CA GLU A 238 -2.52 33.83 -4.45
C GLU A 238 -3.39 33.63 -5.71
N MET A 239 -3.44 32.42 -6.29
CA MET A 239 -4.37 32.08 -7.37
C MET A 239 -5.83 32.00 -6.88
N ALA A 240 -6.04 31.81 -5.58
CA ALA A 240 -7.34 31.78 -4.90
C ALA A 240 -8.37 30.80 -5.51
N ILE A 241 -7.90 29.66 -6.02
CA ILE A 241 -8.76 28.63 -6.64
C ILE A 241 -9.51 27.87 -5.54
N LYS A 242 -10.84 27.88 -5.60
CA LYS A 242 -11.71 27.09 -4.71
C LYS A 242 -12.68 26.27 -5.55
N LEU A 243 -12.89 25.03 -5.15
CA LEU A 243 -13.89 24.18 -5.79
C LEU A 243 -15.31 24.59 -5.38
N PRO A 244 -16.30 24.45 -6.28
CA PRO A 244 -17.69 24.78 -5.98
C PRO A 244 -18.30 23.78 -4.99
N ALA A 245 -18.69 24.25 -3.81
CA ALA A 245 -19.24 23.41 -2.73
C ALA A 245 -20.55 22.69 -3.13
N MET A 246 -21.38 23.30 -3.99
CA MET A 246 -22.68 22.76 -4.40
C MET A 246 -22.60 21.61 -5.41
N ALA A 247 -21.43 21.34 -6.00
CA ALA A 247 -21.32 20.43 -7.13
C ALA A 247 -21.02 18.97 -6.76
N LEU A 248 -20.76 18.65 -5.47
CA LEU A 248 -20.44 17.29 -5.00
C LEU A 248 -19.51 16.54 -5.99
N ILE A 249 -18.42 17.22 -6.39
CA ILE A 249 -17.46 16.68 -7.36
C ILE A 249 -16.62 15.61 -6.66
N PRO A 250 -16.58 14.38 -7.18
CA PRO A 250 -15.77 13.31 -6.57
C PRO A 250 -14.27 13.64 -6.60
N THR A 251 -13.61 13.43 -5.46
CA THR A 251 -12.18 13.72 -5.28
C THR A 251 -11.30 12.93 -6.23
N THR A 252 -11.68 11.69 -6.55
CA THR A 252 -11.01 10.81 -7.52
C THR A 252 -10.88 11.44 -8.91
N ARG A 253 -11.94 12.13 -9.36
CA ARG A 253 -11.98 12.82 -10.66
C ARG A 253 -11.09 14.07 -10.68
N ILE A 254 -11.08 14.82 -9.58
CA ILE A 254 -10.17 15.97 -9.42
C ILE A 254 -8.72 15.49 -9.42
N ALA A 255 -8.42 14.44 -8.64
CA ALA A 255 -7.10 13.84 -8.57
C ALA A 255 -6.62 13.31 -9.94
N ALA A 256 -7.49 12.73 -10.76
CA ALA A 256 -7.14 12.29 -12.10
C ALA A 256 -6.70 13.45 -13.02
N LEU A 257 -7.43 14.57 -13.02
CA LEU A 257 -7.05 15.76 -13.77
C LEU A 257 -5.76 16.41 -13.24
N ALA A 258 -5.61 16.47 -11.91
CA ALA A 258 -4.40 17.00 -11.27
C ALA A 258 -3.15 16.16 -11.59
N ARG A 259 -3.27 14.83 -11.55
CA ARG A 259 -2.19 13.90 -11.95
C ARG A 259 -1.76 14.15 -13.39
N PHE A 260 -2.70 14.31 -14.32
CA PHE A 260 -2.38 14.64 -15.71
C PHE A 260 -1.52 15.90 -15.83
N ALA A 261 -1.88 16.99 -15.15
CA ALA A 261 -1.08 18.22 -15.18
C ALA A 261 0.26 18.11 -14.44
N SER A 262 0.36 17.22 -13.45
CA SER A 262 1.59 17.03 -12.67
C SER A 262 2.70 16.40 -13.51
N THR A 263 2.36 15.44 -14.39
CA THR A 263 3.35 14.70 -15.19
C THR A 263 3.48 15.19 -16.63
N ALA A 264 2.38 15.63 -17.27
CA ALA A 264 2.39 15.99 -18.68
C ALA A 264 3.35 17.16 -18.99
N LYS A 265 3.92 17.16 -20.21
CA LYS A 265 4.63 18.33 -20.73
C LYS A 265 3.64 19.48 -20.89
N VAL A 266 4.10 20.70 -20.59
CA VAL A 266 3.33 21.93 -20.76
C VAL A 266 2.68 22.02 -22.14
N SER A 267 3.42 21.66 -23.19
CA SER A 267 2.92 21.65 -24.57
C SER A 267 1.74 20.70 -24.81
N ALA A 268 1.64 19.59 -24.07
CA ALA A 268 0.51 18.67 -24.14
C ALA A 268 -0.74 19.29 -23.49
N ILE A 269 -0.56 20.00 -22.37
CA ILE A 269 -1.65 20.72 -21.67
C ILE A 269 -2.16 21.87 -22.55
N THR A 270 -1.26 22.62 -23.20
CA THR A 270 -1.62 23.74 -24.09
C THR A 270 -2.51 23.29 -25.25
N ARG A 271 -2.27 22.08 -25.78
CA ARG A 271 -3.04 21.49 -26.90
C ARG A 271 -4.44 20.99 -26.53
N LEU A 272 -4.80 20.96 -25.24
CA LEU A 272 -6.13 20.53 -24.81
C LEU A 272 -7.20 21.57 -25.19
N PRO A 273 -8.45 21.13 -25.46
CA PRO A 273 -9.58 22.04 -25.60
C PRO A 273 -9.74 22.92 -24.35
N GLU A 274 -10.10 24.18 -24.54
CA GLU A 274 -10.14 25.20 -23.47
C GLU A 274 -10.88 24.76 -22.20
N PRO A 275 -12.12 24.20 -22.25
CA PRO A 275 -12.82 23.77 -21.04
C PRO A 275 -12.05 22.69 -20.27
N ARG A 276 -11.45 21.73 -20.99
CA ARG A 276 -10.64 20.67 -20.41
C ARG A 276 -9.32 21.22 -19.84
N ARG A 277 -8.65 22.11 -20.58
CA ARG A 277 -7.39 22.74 -20.17
C ARG A 277 -7.57 23.49 -18.86
N LEU A 278 -8.57 24.36 -18.79
CA LEU A 278 -8.89 25.12 -17.57
C LEU A 278 -9.27 24.20 -16.41
N ALA A 279 -10.14 23.22 -16.64
CA ALA A 279 -10.52 22.25 -15.61
C ALA A 279 -9.32 21.47 -15.06
N THR A 280 -8.37 21.11 -15.93
CA THR A 280 -7.14 20.43 -15.55
C THR A 280 -6.27 21.33 -14.66
N LEU A 281 -6.10 22.59 -15.04
CA LEU A 281 -5.33 23.56 -14.25
C LEU A 281 -5.98 23.88 -12.91
N VAL A 282 -7.32 24.00 -12.86
CA VAL A 282 -8.08 24.18 -11.61
C VAL A 282 -7.89 23.00 -10.67
N ALA A 283 -8.08 21.78 -11.18
CA ALA A 283 -7.88 20.56 -10.40
C ALA A 283 -6.44 20.45 -9.90
N PHE A 284 -5.47 20.74 -10.76
CA PHE A 284 -4.06 20.76 -10.42
C PHE A 284 -3.75 21.75 -9.30
N MET A 285 -4.15 23.02 -9.43
CA MET A 285 -3.86 24.03 -8.39
C MET A 285 -4.53 23.68 -7.05
N HIS A 286 -5.74 23.12 -7.10
CA HIS A 286 -6.44 22.66 -5.90
C HIS A 286 -5.68 21.54 -5.17
N CYS A 287 -5.24 20.50 -5.90
CA CYS A 287 -4.45 19.42 -5.31
C CYS A 287 -3.03 19.86 -4.91
N LEU A 288 -2.42 20.76 -5.69
CA LEU A 288 -1.08 21.25 -5.47
C LEU A 288 -0.97 22.07 -4.17
N GLU A 289 -2.03 22.77 -3.74
CA GLU A 289 -2.03 23.47 -2.45
C GLU A 289 -1.77 22.48 -1.29
N ALA A 290 -2.48 21.36 -1.26
CA ALA A 290 -2.31 20.33 -0.25
C ALA A 290 -0.91 19.69 -0.33
N THR A 291 -0.42 19.39 -1.52
CA THR A 291 0.93 18.82 -1.73
C THR A 291 2.03 19.80 -1.31
N ALA A 292 1.96 21.07 -1.72
CA ALA A 292 2.96 22.08 -1.36
C ALA A 292 2.96 22.40 0.15
N GLN A 293 1.79 22.27 0.80
CA GLN A 293 1.69 22.38 2.24
C GLN A 293 2.35 21.19 2.95
N ASP A 294 2.14 19.97 2.46
CA ASP A 294 2.79 18.77 2.97
C ASP A 294 4.31 18.82 2.80
N ASP A 295 4.78 19.25 1.62
CA ASP A 295 6.20 19.50 1.33
C ASP A 295 6.83 20.45 2.37
N ALA A 296 6.13 21.56 2.69
CA ALA A 296 6.62 22.54 3.66
C ALA A 296 6.70 21.95 5.07
N LEU A 297 5.71 21.16 5.48
CA LEU A 297 5.66 20.51 6.79
C LEU A 297 6.68 19.38 6.91
N GLU A 298 6.96 18.64 5.83
CA GLU A 298 8.02 17.63 5.79
C GLU A 298 9.40 18.25 5.97
N VAL A 299 9.69 19.34 5.24
CA VAL A 299 10.95 20.08 5.42
C VAL A 299 11.03 20.66 6.83
N LEU A 300 9.93 21.19 7.38
CA LEU A 300 9.88 21.70 8.75
C LEU A 300 10.19 20.60 9.77
N GLU A 301 9.51 19.45 9.71
CA GLU A 301 9.70 18.37 10.67
C GLU A 301 11.13 17.83 10.62
N ALA A 302 11.68 17.65 9.41
CA ALA A 302 13.06 17.23 9.20
C ALA A 302 14.06 18.26 9.75
N LEU A 303 13.84 19.55 9.49
CA LEU A 303 14.70 20.63 9.97
C LEU A 303 14.66 20.75 11.50
N LEU A 304 13.48 20.65 12.12
CA LEU A 304 13.35 20.64 13.58
C LEU A 304 14.07 19.43 14.19
N ARG A 305 13.97 18.26 13.55
CA ARG A 305 14.70 17.05 13.98
C ARG A 305 16.21 17.23 13.92
N GLU A 306 16.73 17.91 12.89
CA GLU A 306 18.16 18.26 12.80
C GLU A 306 18.58 19.27 13.86
N ILE A 307 17.77 20.29 14.13
CA ILE A 307 18.06 21.31 15.15
C ILE A 307 18.10 20.68 16.56
N PHE A 308 17.03 20.01 16.98
CA PHE A 308 16.95 19.41 18.31
C PHE A 308 17.91 18.23 18.46
N GLY A 309 17.99 17.35 17.45
CA GLY A 309 18.93 16.22 17.46
C GLY A 309 20.40 16.67 17.42
N GLY A 310 20.70 17.76 16.71
CA GLY A 310 22.01 18.40 16.69
C GLY A 310 22.41 18.94 18.05
N ALA A 311 21.49 19.62 18.75
CA ALA A 311 21.72 20.12 20.11
C ALA A 311 22.02 18.98 21.10
N VAL A 312 21.26 17.87 21.05
CA VAL A 312 21.53 16.68 21.88
C VAL A 312 22.92 16.10 21.60
N ARG A 313 23.34 16.02 20.34
CA ARG A 313 24.68 15.50 19.98
C ARG A 313 25.80 16.45 20.40
N ALA A 314 25.61 17.76 20.22
CA ALA A 314 26.55 18.78 20.63
C ALA A 314 26.75 18.73 22.16
N ASP A 315 25.65 18.66 22.90
CA ASP A 315 25.65 18.53 24.36
C ASP A 315 26.38 17.26 24.81
N LYS A 316 26.05 16.09 24.24
CA LYS A 316 26.74 14.82 24.53
C LYS A 316 28.25 14.93 24.27
N LYS A 317 28.64 15.57 23.17
CA LYS A 317 30.06 15.78 22.83
C LYS A 317 30.75 16.73 23.81
N ALA A 318 30.07 17.80 24.23
CA ALA A 318 30.56 18.71 25.26
C ALA A 318 30.73 17.99 26.61
N ARG A 319 29.73 17.17 27.01
CA ARG A 319 29.77 16.36 28.22
C ARG A 319 30.91 15.35 28.22
N LEU A 320 31.15 14.67 27.10
CA LEU A 320 32.29 13.75 26.98
C LEU A 320 33.64 14.46 27.14
N ARG A 321 33.74 15.75 26.76
CA ARG A 321 34.96 16.54 26.93
C ARG A 321 35.16 16.98 28.39
N SER A 322 34.08 17.34 29.09
CA SER A 322 34.14 17.81 30.48
C SER A 322 34.05 16.70 31.53
N LEU A 323 33.80 15.45 31.12
CA LEU A 323 33.65 14.30 32.01
C LEU A 323 34.88 14.09 32.91
N LYS A 324 36.08 14.25 32.35
CA LYS A 324 37.34 14.14 33.10
C LYS A 324 37.48 15.23 34.18
N ASP A 325 37.03 16.45 33.88
CA ASP A 325 37.09 17.58 34.81
C ASP A 325 36.03 17.44 35.92
N LEU A 326 34.87 16.87 35.58
CA LEU A 326 33.83 16.50 36.54
C LEU A 326 34.31 15.38 37.47
N ASP A 327 34.90 14.31 36.94
CA ASP A 327 35.43 13.19 37.72
C ASP A 327 36.51 13.66 38.70
N LYS A 328 37.40 14.56 38.23
CA LYS A 328 38.44 15.17 39.09
C LYS A 328 37.82 15.98 40.23
N SER A 329 36.82 16.81 39.94
CA SER A 329 36.16 17.66 40.93
C SER A 329 35.31 16.83 41.91
N ALA A 330 34.62 15.81 41.42
CA ALA A 330 33.85 14.87 42.23
C ALA A 330 34.72 14.01 43.15
N ALA A 331 35.91 13.59 42.70
CA ALA A 331 36.85 12.85 43.53
C ALA A 331 37.34 13.69 44.72
N VAL A 332 37.63 14.98 44.52
CA VAL A 332 38.00 15.90 45.61
C VAL A 332 36.85 16.06 46.60
N LEU A 333 35.61 16.23 46.12
CA LEU A 333 34.44 16.32 46.99
C LEU A 333 34.14 15.01 47.73
N ALA A 334 34.37 13.85 47.10
CA ALA A 334 34.19 12.55 47.75
C ALA A 334 35.17 12.36 48.92
N ILE A 335 36.43 12.76 48.77
CA ILE A 335 37.43 12.76 49.86
C ILE A 335 36.98 13.71 50.97
N ALA A 336 36.47 14.90 50.62
CA ALA A 336 35.94 15.84 51.62
C ALA A 336 34.75 15.24 52.39
N CYS A 337 33.82 14.57 51.71
CA CYS A 337 32.68 13.90 52.33
C CYS A 337 33.10 12.71 53.21
N GLN A 338 34.14 11.95 52.83
CA GLN A 338 34.67 10.88 53.68
C GLN A 338 35.20 11.41 55.02
N ILE A 339 35.86 12.58 55.01
CA ILE A 339 36.34 13.24 56.23
C ILE A 339 35.15 13.72 57.08
N VAL A 340 34.11 14.27 56.45
CA VAL A 340 32.88 14.72 57.13
C VAL A 340 32.11 13.55 57.76
N LEU A 341 32.19 12.35 57.17
CA LEU A 341 31.48 11.16 57.65
C LEU A 341 32.34 10.27 58.57
N ASP A 342 33.59 10.63 58.85
CA ASP A 342 34.48 9.85 59.72
C ASP A 342 34.10 10.06 61.20
N PRO A 343 33.57 9.04 61.90
CA PRO A 343 33.11 9.17 63.27
C PRO A 343 34.24 9.40 64.28
N ASN A 344 35.51 9.22 63.88
CA ASN A 344 36.67 9.46 64.74
C ASN A 344 37.08 10.93 64.79
N ILE A 345 36.50 11.79 63.94
CA ILE A 345 36.80 13.22 63.88
C ILE A 345 35.71 13.97 64.63
N SER A 346 36.08 14.65 65.73
CA SER A 346 35.12 15.47 66.47
C SER A 346 34.66 16.69 65.65
N ASP A 347 33.40 17.09 65.82
CA ASP A 347 32.81 18.26 65.13
C ASP A 347 33.64 19.54 65.30
N THR A 348 34.23 19.73 66.48
CA THR A 348 35.08 20.91 66.80
C THR A 348 36.39 20.94 66.02
N THR A 349 36.90 19.79 65.59
CA THR A 349 38.17 19.65 64.85
C THR A 349 37.98 19.39 63.35
N LEU A 350 36.74 19.10 62.92
CA LEU A 350 36.42 18.65 61.57
C LEU A 350 36.89 19.62 60.48
N ARG A 351 36.62 20.92 60.63
CA ARG A 351 37.00 21.93 59.63
C ARG A 351 38.53 22.04 59.49
N THR A 352 39.26 21.90 60.59
CA THR A 352 40.73 21.93 60.59
C THR A 352 41.29 20.69 59.90
N ALA A 353 40.80 19.50 60.26
CA ALA A 353 41.20 18.24 59.64
C ALA A 353 40.87 18.18 58.14
N LEU A 354 39.75 18.78 57.73
CA LEU A 354 39.35 18.88 56.33
C LEU A 354 40.28 19.79 55.52
N PHE A 355 40.68 20.94 56.05
CA PHE A 355 41.59 21.88 55.36
C PHE A 355 43.06 21.47 55.39
N GLU A 356 43.48 20.64 56.35
CA GLU A 356 44.80 20.00 56.34
C GLU A 356 44.94 19.00 55.18
N LYS A 357 43.89 18.22 54.91
CA LYS A 357 43.90 17.24 53.81
C LYS A 357 43.55 17.83 52.45
N ILE A 358 42.64 18.81 52.39
CA ILE A 358 42.22 19.46 51.16
C ILE A 358 42.26 20.98 51.37
N PRO A 359 43.23 21.70 50.76
CA PRO A 359 43.30 23.15 50.89
C PRO A 359 41.97 23.82 50.51
N ARG A 360 41.57 24.85 51.26
CA ARG A 360 40.28 25.55 51.07
C ARG A 360 40.04 25.96 49.61
N HIS A 361 41.06 26.52 48.96
CA HIS A 361 40.98 26.94 47.56
C HIS A 361 40.74 25.77 46.60
N THR A 362 41.32 24.59 46.86
CA THR A 362 41.09 23.37 46.06
C THR A 362 39.67 22.84 46.23
N LEU A 363 39.11 22.94 47.44
CA LEU A 363 37.72 22.58 47.70
C LEU A 363 36.74 23.55 47.04
N GLU A 364 37.01 24.86 47.11
CA GLU A 364 36.22 25.90 46.42
C GLU A 364 36.28 25.73 44.90
N GLN A 365 37.45 25.42 44.33
CA GLN A 365 37.59 25.10 42.91
C GLN A 365 36.85 23.82 42.50
N ALA A 366 36.91 22.76 43.31
CA ALA A 366 36.16 21.54 43.05
C ALA A 366 34.64 21.77 43.14
N LEU A 367 34.19 22.55 44.12
CA LEU A 367 32.77 22.92 44.26
C LEU A 367 32.29 23.75 43.07
N ASN A 368 33.06 24.75 42.65
CA ASN A 368 32.74 25.57 41.47
C ASN A 368 32.75 24.74 40.18
N GLY A 369 33.77 23.89 39.99
CA GLY A 369 33.85 23.00 38.83
C GLY A 369 32.68 22.01 38.79
N VAL A 370 32.26 21.47 39.93
CA VAL A 370 31.05 20.64 40.00
C VAL A 370 29.80 21.47 39.73
N ASN A 371 29.64 22.66 40.28
CA ASN A 371 28.46 23.51 40.03
C ASN A 371 28.35 23.98 38.57
N GLU A 372 29.46 24.23 37.88
CA GLU A 372 29.48 24.60 36.47
C GLU A 372 29.17 23.40 35.54
N LEU A 373 29.53 22.18 35.98
CA LEU A 373 29.44 20.97 35.16
C LEU A 373 28.21 20.11 35.48
N ILE A 374 27.63 20.24 36.68
CA ILE A 374 26.36 19.62 37.04
C ILE A 374 25.27 20.20 36.15
N ARG A 375 24.55 19.31 35.49
CA ARG A 375 23.38 19.66 34.70
C ARG A 375 22.14 19.07 35.35
N PRO A 376 21.00 19.78 35.30
CA PRO A 376 19.73 19.22 35.75
C PRO A 376 19.39 17.96 34.94
N ALA A 377 18.71 17.01 35.57
CA ALA A 377 18.29 15.76 34.94
C ALA A 377 17.38 16.00 33.71
N ASP A 378 16.64 17.12 33.71
CA ASP A 378 15.67 17.51 32.68
C ASP A 378 16.19 18.65 31.77
N ASN A 379 17.46 18.57 31.32
CA ASN A 379 18.05 19.60 30.44
C ASN A 379 17.41 19.59 29.03
N VAL A 380 16.91 20.74 28.59
CA VAL A 380 16.37 20.95 27.22
C VAL A 380 17.42 21.35 26.18
N TYR A 381 18.70 21.31 26.55
CA TYR A 381 19.85 21.64 25.70
C TYR A 381 19.82 23.08 25.17
N TYR A 382 19.25 24.01 25.96
CA TYR A 382 18.97 25.39 25.52
C TYR A 382 20.21 26.14 25.03
N GLN A 383 21.36 26.00 25.72
CA GLN A 383 22.61 26.66 25.32
C GLN A 383 23.03 26.27 23.89
N GLU A 384 22.93 24.99 23.55
CA GLU A 384 23.25 24.50 22.21
C GLU A 384 22.19 24.91 21.18
N LEU A 385 20.92 24.95 21.58
CA LEU A 385 19.83 25.43 20.73
C LEU A 385 19.97 26.92 20.40
N GLU A 386 20.39 27.75 21.36
CA GLU A 386 20.57 29.20 21.16
C GLU A 386 21.53 29.50 20.01
N ASN A 387 22.60 28.71 19.86
CA ASN A 387 23.55 28.80 18.75
C ASN A 387 22.88 28.65 17.37
N THR A 388 21.74 27.96 17.31
CA THR A 388 20.96 27.72 16.08
C THR A 388 19.82 28.72 15.87
N TYR A 389 19.61 29.69 16.76
CA TYR A 389 18.48 30.63 16.69
C TYR A 389 18.43 31.43 15.39
N LYS A 390 19.59 31.73 14.76
CA LYS A 390 19.65 32.38 13.44
C LYS A 390 18.91 31.57 12.36
N THR A 391 18.94 30.24 12.45
CA THR A 391 18.23 29.32 11.55
C THR A 391 16.73 29.44 11.74
N VAL A 392 16.26 29.43 13.00
CA VAL A 392 14.84 29.59 13.36
C VAL A 392 14.30 30.94 12.94
N ARG A 393 15.02 32.02 13.25
CA ARG A 393 14.66 33.40 12.91
C ARG A 393 14.45 33.60 11.40
N ARG A 394 15.11 32.80 10.55
CA ARG A 394 14.97 32.88 9.10
C ARG A 394 13.61 32.37 8.61
N PHE A 395 13.11 31.25 9.14
CA PHE A 395 11.89 30.61 8.62
C PHE A 395 10.63 30.95 9.43
N LEU A 396 10.77 31.26 10.72
CA LEU A 396 9.63 31.46 11.62
C LEU A 396 8.61 32.49 11.11
N PRO A 397 9.00 33.67 10.60
CA PRO A 397 8.04 34.66 10.12
C PRO A 397 7.17 34.16 8.95
N THR A 398 7.80 33.46 8.00
CA THR A 398 7.10 32.89 6.85
C THR A 398 6.20 31.74 7.29
N LEU A 399 6.65 30.91 8.23
CA LEU A 399 5.90 29.76 8.74
C LEU A 399 4.58 30.19 9.37
N VAL A 400 4.62 31.08 10.37
CA VAL A 400 3.41 31.53 11.10
C VAL A 400 2.50 32.42 10.27
N LYS A 401 3.04 33.05 9.21
CA LYS A 401 2.22 33.81 8.25
C LYS A 401 1.45 32.90 7.30
N GLN A 402 2.13 31.87 6.78
CA GLN A 402 1.58 31.03 5.71
C GLN A 402 0.81 29.84 6.27
N ILE A 403 1.32 29.12 7.27
CA ILE A 403 0.65 27.91 7.77
C ILE A 403 -0.38 28.29 8.84
N LYS A 404 -1.63 27.89 8.61
CA LYS A 404 -2.70 27.96 9.61
C LYS A 404 -2.87 26.58 10.24
N PHE A 405 -2.43 26.45 11.49
CA PHE A 405 -2.55 25.22 12.25
C PHE A 405 -3.94 25.12 12.87
N GLY A 406 -4.57 23.95 12.74
CA GLY A 406 -5.72 23.53 13.54
C GLY A 406 -5.26 22.56 14.63
N ALA A 407 -6.09 22.35 15.64
CA ALA A 407 -5.76 21.41 16.71
C ALA A 407 -7.00 20.70 17.26
N ASN A 408 -6.77 19.56 17.88
CA ASN A 408 -7.71 18.98 18.84
C ASN A 408 -7.57 19.70 20.21
N VAL A 409 -8.42 19.33 21.17
CA VAL A 409 -8.44 19.93 22.52
C VAL A 409 -7.05 19.91 23.19
N THR A 410 -6.26 18.85 22.99
CA THR A 410 -4.91 18.73 23.54
C THR A 410 -3.87 19.63 22.87
N GLY A 411 -4.07 19.98 21.59
CA GLY A 411 -3.18 20.86 20.83
C GLY A 411 -3.53 22.35 20.92
N GLU A 412 -4.71 22.72 21.44
CA GLU A 412 -5.16 24.12 21.57
C GLU A 412 -4.13 25.06 22.22
N PRO A 413 -3.44 24.70 23.33
CA PRO A 413 -2.40 25.54 23.93
C PRO A 413 -1.25 25.89 22.96
N ILE A 414 -0.94 24.99 22.03
CA ILE A 414 0.14 25.17 21.05
C ILE A 414 -0.29 26.16 19.97
N ILE A 415 -1.56 26.11 19.54
CA ILE A 415 -2.12 27.08 18.59
C ILE A 415 -2.07 28.49 19.17
N LEU A 416 -2.50 28.65 20.42
CA LEU A 416 -2.41 29.94 21.13
C LEU A 416 -0.97 30.47 21.17
N ALA A 417 0.00 29.60 21.45
CA ALA A 417 1.41 29.97 21.44
C ALA A 417 1.91 30.41 20.04
N LEU A 418 1.49 29.70 18.98
CA LEU A 418 1.85 30.03 17.61
C LEU A 418 1.19 31.33 17.13
N ASP A 419 -0.06 31.59 17.50
CA ASP A 419 -0.75 32.84 17.20
C ASP A 419 -0.13 34.03 17.94
N TRP A 420 0.30 33.82 19.20
CA TRP A 420 1.08 34.82 19.92
C TRP A 420 2.41 35.11 19.21
N LEU A 421 3.17 34.09 18.82
CA LEU A 421 4.41 34.25 18.05
C LEU A 421 4.18 34.95 16.71
N ARG A 422 3.07 34.65 16.02
CA ARG A 422 2.66 35.33 14.79
C ARG A 422 2.50 36.83 15.02
N THR A 423 1.89 37.21 16.13
CA THR A 423 1.67 38.61 16.48
C THR A 423 2.97 39.29 16.91
N TYR A 424 3.81 38.62 17.69
CA TYR A 424 5.14 39.10 18.11
C TYR A 424 6.08 39.36 16.92
N VAL A 425 6.06 38.48 15.91
CA VAL A 425 6.89 38.65 14.70
C VAL A 425 6.53 39.93 13.93
N VAL A 426 5.24 40.31 13.92
CA VAL A 426 4.76 41.54 13.29
C VAL A 426 4.99 42.75 14.20
N ASN A 427 4.67 42.62 15.50
CA ASN A 427 4.79 43.66 16.50
C ASN A 427 5.63 43.21 17.69
N LYS A 428 6.91 43.60 17.69
CA LYS A 428 7.86 43.29 18.77
C LYS A 428 7.56 43.99 20.11
N LYS A 429 6.61 44.94 20.14
CA LYS A 429 6.23 45.68 21.35
C LYS A 429 4.97 45.12 22.04
N ILE A 430 4.49 43.94 21.62
CA ILE A 430 3.35 43.28 22.27
C ILE A 430 3.65 43.03 23.76
N ASN A 431 2.64 43.14 24.63
CA ASN A 431 2.81 42.88 26.05
C ASN A 431 3.23 41.41 26.26
N HIS A 432 4.40 41.19 26.85
CA HIS A 432 4.91 39.84 27.13
C HIS A 432 4.10 39.11 28.23
N GLN A 433 3.32 39.82 29.05
CA GLN A 433 2.45 39.19 30.05
C GLN A 433 1.30 38.39 29.44
N THR A 434 0.96 38.60 28.16
CA THR A 434 -0.08 37.84 27.46
C THR A 434 0.41 36.52 26.86
N ILE A 435 1.67 36.15 27.11
CA ILE A 435 2.26 34.90 26.61
C ILE A 435 1.51 33.68 27.17
N PRO A 436 1.02 32.77 26.31
CA PRO A 436 0.44 31.51 26.74
C PRO A 436 1.45 30.63 27.50
N ARG A 437 1.21 30.40 28.79
CA ARG A 437 2.14 29.63 29.65
C ARG A 437 1.90 28.11 29.64
N ALA A 438 0.76 27.64 29.14
CA ALA A 438 0.33 26.23 29.22
C ALA A 438 1.25 25.23 28.49
N ILE A 439 2.07 25.69 27.52
CA ILE A 439 3.04 24.83 26.82
C ILE A 439 4.39 24.70 27.55
N ILE A 440 4.63 25.52 28.59
CA ILE A 440 5.89 25.55 29.33
C ILE A 440 5.86 24.41 30.35
N ASN A 441 6.59 23.33 30.06
CA ASN A 441 6.77 22.24 31.02
C ASN A 441 7.91 22.56 32.01
N ASN A 442 8.05 21.73 33.04
CA ASN A 442 9.07 21.89 34.08
C ASN A 442 10.50 22.00 33.52
N SER A 443 10.79 21.31 32.40
CA SER A 443 12.11 21.34 31.76
C SER A 443 12.41 22.67 31.08
N TRP A 444 11.39 23.34 30.52
CA TRP A 444 11.52 24.64 29.84
C TRP A 444 11.38 25.83 30.79
N GLN A 445 10.70 25.66 31.93
CA GLN A 445 10.40 26.72 32.89
C GLN A 445 11.63 27.54 33.31
N PRO A 446 12.79 26.95 33.68
CA PRO A 446 13.97 27.70 34.12
C PRO A 446 14.61 28.58 33.03
N TYR A 447 14.34 28.29 31.76
CA TYR A 447 14.92 29.00 30.61
C TYR A 447 13.96 30.06 30.07
N VAL A 448 12.66 29.80 30.16
CA VAL A 448 11.63 30.71 29.63
C VAL A 448 11.30 31.81 30.64
N LEU A 449 11.19 31.48 31.92
CA LEU A 449 10.86 32.42 32.99
C LEU A 449 12.13 32.76 33.78
N LYS A 450 12.51 34.03 33.81
CA LYS A 450 13.61 34.53 34.66
C LYS A 450 13.10 34.86 36.06
N GLU A 451 14.02 35.01 37.01
CA GLU A 451 13.72 35.29 38.43
C GLU A 451 12.93 36.60 38.65
N ASP A 452 13.01 37.54 37.70
CA ASP A 452 12.28 38.81 37.68
C ASP A 452 10.91 38.74 36.96
N ASP A 453 10.40 37.53 36.70
CA ASP A 453 9.20 37.22 35.89
C ASP A 453 9.29 37.75 34.44
N THR A 454 10.49 38.13 33.96
CA THR A 454 10.70 38.45 32.55
C THR A 454 10.83 37.19 31.72
N ILE A 455 10.33 37.25 30.48
CA ILE A 455 10.24 36.09 29.60
C ILE A 455 11.33 36.14 28.52
N ASP A 456 12.12 35.07 28.40
CA ASP A 456 13.05 34.89 27.28
C ASP A 456 12.29 34.39 26.04
N ILE A 457 12.09 35.28 25.06
CA ILE A 457 11.37 34.99 23.83
C ILE A 457 12.08 33.93 22.97
N ARG A 458 13.40 33.82 23.02
CA ARG A 458 14.15 32.79 22.27
C ARG A 458 13.88 31.42 22.86
N ALA A 459 13.96 31.30 24.19
CA ALA A 459 13.61 30.08 24.90
C ALA A 459 12.15 29.70 24.65
N TYR A 460 11.23 30.65 24.73
CA TYR A 460 9.81 30.43 24.43
C TYR A 460 9.57 29.96 22.98
N THR A 461 10.31 30.51 22.02
CA THR A 461 10.24 30.08 20.61
C THR A 461 10.65 28.62 20.45
N PHE A 462 11.76 28.21 21.06
CA PHE A 462 12.20 26.81 21.00
C PHE A 462 11.25 25.87 21.76
N CYS A 463 10.71 26.29 22.91
CA CYS A 463 9.66 25.58 23.64
C CYS A 463 8.45 25.33 22.74
N THR A 464 7.97 26.37 22.05
CA THR A 464 6.82 26.28 21.13
C THR A 464 7.12 25.36 19.95
N LEU A 465 8.31 25.44 19.34
CA LEU A 465 8.69 24.58 18.22
C LEU A 465 8.90 23.11 18.62
N SER A 466 9.40 22.85 19.83
CA SER A 466 9.54 21.50 20.39
C SER A 466 8.16 20.88 20.65
N ALA A 467 7.24 21.66 21.23
CA ALA A 467 5.85 21.26 21.42
C ALA A 467 5.14 21.02 20.07
N LEU A 468 5.31 21.91 19.09
CA LEU A 468 4.76 21.76 17.74
C LEU A 468 5.29 20.50 17.04
N GLN A 469 6.60 20.23 17.10
CA GLN A 469 7.18 19.02 16.51
C GLN A 469 6.51 17.77 17.07
N SER A 470 6.37 17.71 18.40
CA SER A 470 5.73 16.59 19.08
C SER A 470 4.24 16.49 18.69
N ALA A 471 3.52 17.61 18.67
CA ALA A 471 2.09 17.64 18.36
C ALA A 471 1.77 17.32 16.90
N LEU A 472 2.62 17.72 15.94
CA LEU A 472 2.49 17.32 14.53
C LEU A 472 2.68 15.81 14.37
N GLN A 473 3.66 15.22 15.06
CA GLN A 473 3.87 13.76 15.04
C GLN A 473 2.68 13.01 15.63
N ARG A 474 2.07 13.55 16.69
CA ARG A 474 0.88 13.01 17.35
C ARG A 474 -0.43 13.30 16.62
N ARG A 475 -0.41 14.22 15.64
CA ARG A 475 -1.59 14.81 14.99
C ARG A 475 -2.55 15.49 15.97
N ASP A 476 -2.04 15.95 17.11
CA ASP A 476 -2.77 16.86 18.00
C ASP A 476 -2.92 18.25 17.37
N VAL A 477 -1.94 18.59 16.53
CA VAL A 477 -1.98 19.72 15.62
C VAL A 477 -2.01 19.18 14.19
N PHE A 478 -2.89 19.74 13.37
CA PHE A 478 -3.10 19.37 11.97
C PHE A 478 -3.23 20.62 11.11
N VAL A 479 -3.20 20.45 9.79
CA VAL A 479 -3.24 21.56 8.83
C VAL A 479 -4.15 21.18 7.67
N ALA A 480 -4.97 22.11 7.17
CA ALA A 480 -5.86 21.88 6.03
C ALA A 480 -5.71 23.02 4.99
N PRO A 481 -5.77 22.72 3.68
CA PRO A 481 -5.85 21.40 3.06
C PRO A 481 -4.49 20.67 3.12
N SER A 482 -4.49 19.35 3.31
CA SER A 482 -3.27 18.53 3.44
C SER A 482 -3.61 17.06 3.17
N TRP A 483 -2.71 16.29 2.55
CA TRP A 483 -2.92 14.85 2.37
C TRP A 483 -2.41 14.07 3.58
N ARG A 484 -1.31 14.52 4.19
CA ARG A 484 -0.59 13.78 5.25
C ARG A 484 -0.82 14.35 6.65
N TYR A 485 -0.95 15.66 6.79
CA TYR A 485 -1.02 16.41 8.04
C TYR A 485 -2.43 16.94 8.34
N ALA A 486 -3.45 16.54 7.58
CA ALA A 486 -4.85 16.81 7.90
C ALA A 486 -5.32 16.06 9.14
N ASP A 487 -6.48 16.46 9.68
CA ASP A 487 -7.10 15.77 10.82
C ASP A 487 -7.51 14.35 10.39
N PRO A 488 -6.89 13.29 10.95
CA PRO A 488 -7.21 11.91 10.58
C PRO A 488 -8.64 11.50 10.94
N ARG A 489 -9.30 12.22 11.85
CA ARG A 489 -10.67 11.93 12.27
C ARG A 489 -11.69 12.41 11.24
N SER A 490 -11.34 13.40 10.42
CA SER A 490 -12.24 13.97 9.42
C SER A 490 -12.72 12.98 8.35
N GLY A 491 -11.99 11.86 8.16
CA GLY A 491 -12.38 10.78 7.26
C GLY A 491 -13.08 9.59 7.94
N LEU A 492 -13.21 9.59 9.27
CA LEU A 492 -13.92 8.51 9.95
C LEU A 492 -15.41 8.56 9.60
N LEU A 493 -16.05 7.39 9.53
CA LEU A 493 -17.50 7.32 9.43
C LEU A 493 -18.11 7.96 10.68
N GLU A 494 -19.03 8.91 10.51
CA GLU A 494 -19.69 9.61 11.62
C GLU A 494 -21.20 9.76 11.37
N GLY A 495 -21.95 10.00 12.45
CA GLY A 495 -23.39 10.26 12.39
C GLY A 495 -24.18 9.18 11.64
N ALA A 496 -25.06 9.62 10.74
CA ALA A 496 -25.94 8.72 9.98
C ALA A 496 -25.18 7.75 9.05
N ASP A 497 -24.01 8.14 8.54
CA ASP A 497 -23.19 7.29 7.68
C ASP A 497 -22.60 6.11 8.47
N TRP A 498 -22.20 6.33 9.73
CA TRP A 498 -21.78 5.24 10.61
C TRP A 498 -22.95 4.33 10.97
N GLU A 499 -24.07 4.89 11.44
CA GLU A 499 -25.21 4.08 11.88
C GLU A 499 -25.79 3.19 10.76
N SER A 500 -25.81 3.69 9.51
CA SER A 500 -26.30 2.91 8.37
C SER A 500 -25.32 1.81 7.90
N SER A 501 -24.02 2.04 8.00
CA SER A 501 -22.98 1.09 7.55
C SER A 501 -22.57 0.08 8.62
N ARG A 502 -22.76 0.39 9.90
CA ARG A 502 -22.34 -0.40 11.06
C ARG A 502 -22.77 -1.88 11.01
N PRO A 503 -24.03 -2.25 10.69
CA PRO A 503 -24.43 -3.67 10.63
C PRO A 503 -23.71 -4.45 9.52
N ILE A 504 -23.48 -3.82 8.37
CA ILE A 504 -22.80 -4.43 7.23
C ILE A 504 -21.33 -4.63 7.57
N ILE A 505 -20.67 -3.62 8.13
CA ILE A 505 -19.27 -3.68 8.55
C ILE A 505 -19.06 -4.79 9.58
N CYS A 506 -19.91 -4.88 10.60
CA CYS A 506 -19.84 -5.94 11.60
C CYS A 506 -19.95 -7.33 10.96
N ARG A 507 -20.90 -7.52 10.05
CA ARG A 507 -21.09 -8.79 9.33
C ARG A 507 -19.88 -9.16 8.47
N THR A 508 -19.37 -8.20 7.69
CA THR A 508 -18.21 -8.40 6.80
C THR A 508 -16.94 -8.73 7.58
N LEU A 509 -16.75 -8.15 8.77
CA LEU A 509 -15.59 -8.39 9.62
C LEU A 509 -15.77 -9.57 10.60
N GLY A 510 -16.94 -10.23 10.60
CA GLY A 510 -17.24 -11.30 11.56
C GLY A 510 -17.32 -10.83 13.02
N LEU A 511 -17.66 -9.56 13.25
CA LEU A 511 -17.77 -8.94 14.57
C LEU A 511 -19.23 -8.71 14.97
N SER A 512 -19.47 -8.60 16.29
CA SER A 512 -20.77 -8.22 16.84
C SER A 512 -20.79 -6.75 17.24
N ILE A 513 -21.96 -6.12 17.12
CA ILE A 513 -22.23 -4.76 17.62
C ILE A 513 -21.99 -4.70 19.13
N SER A 514 -22.37 -5.76 19.86
CA SER A 514 -22.10 -5.89 21.29
C SER A 514 -20.72 -6.51 21.49
N PRO A 515 -19.87 -5.98 22.39
CA PRO A 515 -18.57 -6.57 22.68
C PRO A 515 -18.66 -7.93 23.37
N THR A 516 -19.71 -8.18 24.16
CA THR A 516 -19.78 -9.33 25.07
C THR A 516 -19.62 -10.69 24.39
N PRO A 517 -20.32 -11.00 23.28
CA PRO A 517 -20.16 -12.30 22.61
C PRO A 517 -18.74 -12.52 22.08
N VAL A 518 -18.13 -11.49 21.50
CA VAL A 518 -16.78 -11.57 20.92
C VAL A 518 -15.74 -11.75 22.01
N LEU A 519 -15.79 -10.94 23.07
CA LEU A 519 -14.85 -11.03 24.19
C LEU A 519 -14.99 -12.34 24.96
N THR A 520 -16.21 -12.88 25.08
CA THR A 520 -16.45 -14.19 25.71
C THR A 520 -15.83 -15.32 24.89
N ALA A 521 -16.03 -15.31 23.57
CA ALA A 521 -15.43 -16.30 22.68
C ALA A 521 -13.89 -16.25 22.70
N LEU A 522 -13.31 -15.04 22.65
CA LEU A 522 -11.87 -14.84 22.75
C LEU A 522 -11.30 -15.25 24.11
N SER A 523 -12.03 -15.00 25.19
CA SER A 523 -11.61 -15.41 26.53
C SER A 523 -11.55 -16.93 26.65
N LYS A 524 -12.55 -17.62 26.08
CA LYS A 524 -12.59 -19.07 26.00
C LYS A 524 -11.48 -19.63 25.11
N GLU A 525 -11.28 -19.07 23.90
CA GLU A 525 -10.20 -19.46 22.98
C GLU A 525 -8.83 -19.38 23.66
N LEU A 526 -8.58 -18.31 24.43
CA LEU A 526 -7.33 -18.13 25.17
C LEU A 526 -7.14 -19.17 26.29
N ASP A 527 -8.15 -19.41 27.14
CA ASP A 527 -8.08 -20.41 28.22
C ASP A 527 -7.91 -21.83 27.65
N ASP A 528 -8.71 -22.20 26.65
CA ASP A 528 -8.63 -23.50 25.98
C ASP A 528 -7.24 -23.73 25.36
N THR A 529 -6.66 -22.70 24.71
CA THR A 529 -5.32 -22.78 24.11
C THR A 529 -4.24 -22.98 25.17
N TYR A 530 -4.28 -22.22 26.28
CA TYR A 530 -3.33 -22.43 27.38
C TYR A 530 -3.38 -23.85 27.93
N ARG A 531 -4.59 -24.38 28.18
CA ARG A 531 -4.78 -25.74 28.69
C ARG A 531 -4.26 -26.79 27.71
N ALA A 532 -4.56 -26.63 26.43
CA ALA A 532 -4.10 -27.52 25.37
C ALA A 532 -2.57 -27.55 25.28
N VAL A 533 -1.92 -26.39 25.23
CA VAL A 533 -0.45 -26.29 25.20
C VAL A 533 0.17 -26.89 26.47
N ASN A 534 -0.35 -26.55 27.66
CA ASN A 534 0.17 -27.10 28.92
C ASN A 534 0.03 -28.64 28.99
N SER A 535 -1.01 -29.22 28.39
CA SER A 535 -1.17 -30.68 28.34
C SER A 535 -0.15 -31.38 27.44
N ARG A 536 0.28 -30.72 26.35
CA ARG A 536 1.27 -31.26 25.39
C ARG A 536 2.72 -30.95 25.78
N LEU A 537 2.94 -29.89 26.55
CA LEU A 537 4.24 -29.39 26.97
C LEU A 537 5.19 -30.47 27.53
N PRO A 538 4.77 -31.43 28.39
CA PRO A 538 5.66 -32.48 28.87
C PRO A 538 6.23 -33.40 27.77
N HIS A 539 5.56 -33.47 26.62
CA HIS A 539 5.93 -34.30 25.48
C HIS A 539 6.52 -33.47 24.32
N ASN A 540 6.73 -32.16 24.50
CA ASN A 540 7.26 -31.29 23.47
C ASN A 540 8.77 -31.05 23.69
N PRO A 541 9.66 -31.77 22.99
CA PRO A 541 11.11 -31.66 23.20
C PRO A 541 11.66 -30.30 22.71
N ALA A 542 10.91 -29.56 21.91
CA ALA A 542 11.35 -28.26 21.41
C ALA A 542 11.21 -27.16 22.46
N VAL A 543 10.41 -27.35 23.51
CA VAL A 543 10.13 -26.33 24.53
C VAL A 543 10.70 -26.76 25.86
N ARG A 544 11.58 -25.93 26.43
CA ARG A 544 12.17 -26.16 27.75
C ARG A 544 12.20 -24.89 28.58
N PHE A 545 12.31 -25.05 29.89
CA PHE A 545 12.43 -23.95 30.85
C PHE A 545 13.79 -24.00 31.51
N GLU A 546 14.56 -22.93 31.38
CA GLU A 546 15.89 -22.80 31.98
C GLU A 546 15.90 -21.65 32.99
N LYS A 547 16.74 -21.74 34.03
CA LYS A 547 16.87 -20.67 35.02
C LYS A 547 18.04 -19.77 34.64
N VAL A 548 17.74 -18.57 34.14
CA VAL A 548 18.72 -17.54 33.77
C VAL A 548 18.58 -16.37 34.74
N ASN A 549 19.63 -16.02 35.47
CA ASN A 549 19.63 -14.92 36.45
C ASN A 549 18.45 -14.98 37.45
N ASP A 550 18.22 -16.16 38.04
CA ASP A 550 17.10 -16.46 38.95
C ASP A 550 15.68 -16.35 38.38
N LYS A 551 15.53 -16.11 37.08
CA LYS A 551 14.25 -16.13 36.36
C LYS A 551 14.13 -17.39 35.52
N LEU A 552 12.93 -17.96 35.48
CA LEU A 552 12.61 -19.08 34.61
C LEU A 552 12.31 -18.52 33.21
N GLU A 553 13.18 -18.80 32.24
CA GLU A 553 13.04 -18.38 30.86
C GLU A 553 12.58 -19.53 29.97
N LEU A 554 11.71 -19.21 29.00
CA LEU A 554 11.25 -20.14 27.98
C LEU A 554 12.30 -20.23 26.88
N VAL A 555 12.79 -21.44 26.62
CA VAL A 555 13.73 -21.69 25.53
C VAL A 555 13.07 -22.58 24.48
N LEU A 556 13.04 -22.09 23.25
CA LEU A 556 12.55 -22.81 22.09
C LEU A 556 13.73 -23.29 21.26
N SER A 557 13.83 -24.59 21.02
CA SER A 557 14.85 -25.18 20.15
C SER A 557 14.69 -24.67 18.71
N PRO A 558 15.82 -24.40 18.01
CA PRO A 558 15.77 -24.03 16.60
C PRO A 558 15.22 -25.20 15.77
N LEU A 559 14.60 -24.88 14.64
CA LEU A 559 14.18 -25.88 13.68
C LEU A 559 15.40 -26.52 13.02
N GLU A 560 15.45 -27.85 12.99
CA GLU A 560 16.44 -28.56 12.20
C GLU A 560 16.20 -28.32 10.70
N LYS A 561 17.29 -28.31 9.93
CA LYS A 561 17.20 -28.17 8.47
C LYS A 561 16.45 -29.38 7.92
N MET A 562 15.46 -29.15 7.06
CA MET A 562 14.77 -30.23 6.37
C MET A 562 15.75 -31.02 5.51
N GLU A 563 15.74 -32.34 5.64
CA GLU A 563 16.46 -33.20 4.72
C GLU A 563 15.96 -32.97 3.29
N GLU A 564 16.92 -32.91 2.36
CA GLU A 564 16.63 -32.88 0.93
C GLU A 564 16.80 -34.30 0.40
N SER A 565 15.71 -34.90 -0.08
CA SER A 565 15.74 -36.21 -0.70
C SER A 565 16.58 -36.18 -1.98
N ASN A 566 17.21 -37.29 -2.33
CA ASN A 566 17.91 -37.42 -3.62
C ASN A 566 16.94 -37.22 -4.81
N SER A 567 15.66 -37.60 -4.64
CA SER A 567 14.61 -37.36 -5.63
C SER A 567 14.34 -35.87 -5.84
N LEU A 568 14.25 -35.07 -4.78
CA LEU A 568 14.10 -33.61 -4.86
C LEU A 568 15.29 -32.95 -5.55
N LEU A 569 16.51 -33.32 -5.15
CA LEU A 569 17.73 -32.77 -5.74
C LEU A 569 17.80 -33.08 -7.24
N SER A 570 17.54 -34.34 -7.62
CA SER A 570 17.49 -34.75 -9.01
C SER A 570 16.39 -34.03 -9.80
N LEU A 571 15.18 -33.91 -9.24
CA LEU A 571 14.08 -33.19 -9.88
C LEU A 571 14.44 -31.72 -10.09
N ARG A 572 15.00 -31.05 -9.08
CA ARG A 572 15.41 -29.65 -9.16
C ARG A 572 16.46 -29.44 -10.24
N GLU A 573 17.46 -30.31 -10.30
CA GLU A 573 18.51 -30.27 -11.33
C GLU A 573 17.93 -30.46 -12.74
N LYS A 574 17.13 -31.51 -12.96
CA LYS A 574 16.50 -31.80 -14.26
C LYS A 574 15.61 -30.66 -14.73
N VAL A 575 14.70 -30.19 -13.86
CA VAL A 575 13.81 -29.06 -14.19
C VAL A 575 14.63 -27.84 -14.58
N THR A 576 15.68 -27.51 -13.81
CA THR A 576 16.56 -26.36 -14.10
C THR A 576 17.28 -26.51 -15.44
N GLN A 577 17.80 -27.71 -15.75
CA GLN A 577 18.47 -27.98 -17.03
C GLN A 577 17.51 -27.88 -18.23
N MET A 578 16.24 -28.24 -18.05
CA MET A 578 15.20 -28.19 -19.10
C MET A 578 14.68 -26.78 -19.38
N LEU A 579 14.85 -25.82 -18.46
CA LEU A 579 14.35 -24.45 -18.66
C LEU A 579 15.02 -23.77 -19.87
N PRO A 580 14.24 -23.11 -20.75
CA PRO A 580 14.82 -22.38 -21.88
C PRO A 580 15.73 -21.23 -21.40
N ARG A 581 16.84 -21.01 -22.10
CA ARG A 581 17.62 -19.77 -21.93
C ARG A 581 16.90 -18.62 -22.62
N VAL A 582 16.77 -17.49 -21.94
CA VAL A 582 15.99 -16.34 -22.44
C VAL A 582 16.61 -15.01 -22.03
N ASP A 583 16.55 -14.02 -22.92
CA ASP A 583 16.87 -12.64 -22.57
C ASP A 583 15.67 -12.01 -21.84
N LEU A 584 15.91 -11.27 -20.75
CA LEU A 584 14.85 -10.64 -19.96
C LEU A 584 13.80 -9.84 -20.79
N PRO A 585 14.17 -9.02 -21.81
CA PRO A 585 13.17 -8.31 -22.60
C PRO A 585 12.27 -9.24 -23.43
N GLU A 586 12.77 -10.38 -23.89
CA GLU A 586 11.94 -11.37 -24.57
C GLU A 586 10.98 -12.07 -23.61
N LEU A 587 11.42 -12.34 -22.38
CA LEU A 587 10.57 -12.89 -21.32
C LEU A 587 9.41 -11.94 -21.02
N ILE A 588 9.68 -10.64 -20.85
CA ILE A 588 8.66 -9.62 -20.59
C ILE A 588 7.64 -9.56 -21.74
N LEU A 589 8.11 -9.58 -23.00
CA LEU A 589 7.23 -9.59 -24.17
C LEU A 589 6.38 -10.85 -24.27
N GLU A 590 6.97 -12.02 -23.99
CA GLU A 590 6.23 -13.28 -23.95
C GLU A 590 5.11 -13.24 -22.90
N ILE A 591 5.40 -12.75 -21.69
CA ILE A 591 4.37 -12.58 -20.67
C ILE A 591 3.31 -11.55 -21.08
N SER A 592 3.69 -10.49 -21.81
CA SER A 592 2.71 -9.55 -22.39
C SER A 592 1.77 -10.26 -23.36
N ALA A 593 2.29 -11.11 -24.25
CA ALA A 593 1.48 -11.84 -25.21
C ALA A 593 0.53 -12.84 -24.52
N ARG A 594 0.98 -13.50 -23.44
CA ARG A 594 0.19 -14.51 -22.72
C ARG A 594 -0.90 -13.93 -21.82
N THR A 595 -0.67 -12.76 -21.23
CA THR A 595 -1.54 -12.22 -20.18
C THR A 595 -2.29 -10.96 -20.58
N GLY A 596 -1.87 -10.29 -21.65
CA GLY A 596 -2.40 -8.98 -22.02
C GLY A 596 -2.13 -7.87 -20.99
N PHE A 597 -1.18 -8.05 -20.05
CA PHE A 597 -0.98 -7.09 -18.96
C PHE A 597 -0.68 -5.66 -19.45
N THR A 598 -0.10 -5.52 -20.65
CA THR A 598 0.21 -4.23 -21.26
C THR A 598 -1.05 -3.41 -21.57
N GLU A 599 -2.23 -4.03 -21.71
CA GLU A 599 -3.51 -3.34 -21.85
C GLU A 599 -3.92 -2.58 -20.58
N ALA A 600 -3.37 -2.94 -19.43
CA ALA A 600 -3.58 -2.22 -18.18
C ALA A 600 -2.93 -0.84 -18.17
N PHE A 601 -1.90 -0.63 -19.00
CA PHE A 601 -1.23 0.65 -19.15
C PHE A 601 -2.08 1.56 -20.04
N THR A 602 -2.97 2.31 -19.41
CA THR A 602 -3.80 3.30 -20.10
C THR A 602 -3.08 4.63 -20.21
N HIS A 603 -3.32 5.37 -21.29
CA HIS A 603 -2.77 6.72 -21.44
C HIS A 603 -3.37 7.65 -20.37
N ILE A 604 -2.54 8.52 -19.77
CA ILE A 604 -2.92 9.44 -18.70
C ILE A 604 -4.09 10.38 -19.03
N SER A 605 -4.32 10.65 -20.32
CA SER A 605 -5.43 11.49 -20.79
C SER A 605 -6.76 10.74 -20.96
N GLU A 606 -6.82 9.44 -20.66
CA GLU A 606 -7.96 8.49 -20.85
C GLU A 606 -8.51 8.38 -22.28
N GLN A 607 -8.00 9.17 -23.23
CA GLN A 607 -8.26 9.02 -24.65
C GLN A 607 -7.37 7.91 -25.22
N SER A 608 -7.92 7.10 -26.12
CA SER A 608 -7.19 6.04 -26.82
C SER A 608 -6.12 6.64 -27.74
N ALA A 609 -4.94 6.94 -27.18
CA ALA A 609 -3.76 7.29 -27.95
C ALA A 609 -3.28 6.02 -28.66
N ARG A 610 -3.66 5.85 -29.94
CA ARG A 610 -3.23 4.71 -30.73
C ARG A 610 -1.77 4.88 -31.10
N ALA A 611 -0.96 3.89 -30.77
CA ALA A 611 0.38 3.82 -31.29
C ALA A 611 0.76 2.37 -31.57
N VAL A 612 1.35 2.17 -32.74
CA VAL A 612 1.81 0.86 -33.21
C VAL A 612 2.91 0.35 -32.28
N ASP A 613 2.90 -0.96 -32.02
CA ASP A 613 3.86 -1.67 -31.17
C ASP A 613 4.06 -1.05 -29.78
N LEU A 614 2.99 -0.47 -29.21
CA LEU A 614 3.01 0.07 -27.85
C LEU A 614 3.48 -0.97 -26.80
N PRO A 615 3.11 -2.26 -26.87
CA PRO A 615 3.64 -3.27 -25.95
C PRO A 615 5.16 -3.33 -25.93
N VAL A 616 5.83 -3.22 -27.09
CA VAL A 616 7.30 -3.20 -27.19
C VAL A 616 7.88 -1.99 -26.46
N SER A 617 7.34 -0.80 -26.70
CA SER A 617 7.77 0.41 -25.99
C SER A 617 7.56 0.30 -24.48
N LEU A 618 6.42 -0.25 -24.03
CA LEU A 618 6.11 -0.45 -22.62
C LEU A 618 7.09 -1.43 -21.95
N CYS A 619 7.34 -2.57 -22.59
CA CYS A 619 8.28 -3.57 -22.08
C CYS A 619 9.70 -2.99 -21.95
N ALA A 620 10.13 -2.17 -22.92
CA ALA A 620 11.40 -1.48 -22.84
C ALA A 620 11.46 -0.48 -21.66
N VAL A 621 10.43 0.34 -21.46
CA VAL A 621 10.41 1.29 -20.33
C VAL A 621 10.40 0.54 -18.99
N LEU A 622 9.56 -0.49 -18.83
CA LEU A 622 9.53 -1.32 -17.62
C LEU A 622 10.90 -1.96 -17.34
N MET A 623 11.58 -2.44 -18.38
CA MET A 623 12.92 -2.98 -18.26
C MET A 623 13.93 -1.92 -17.80
N SER A 624 13.90 -0.72 -18.39
CA SER A 624 14.77 0.40 -17.99
C SER A 624 14.65 0.74 -16.52
N GLU A 625 13.41 0.84 -16.03
CA GLU A 625 13.10 1.16 -14.63
C GLU A 625 13.54 0.02 -13.70
N ALA A 626 13.10 -1.21 -13.98
CA ALA A 626 13.40 -2.39 -13.16
C ALA A 626 14.89 -2.72 -13.10
N CYS A 627 15.62 -2.57 -14.22
CA CYS A 627 17.05 -2.84 -14.28
C CYS A 627 17.90 -1.68 -13.78
N ASN A 628 17.30 -0.51 -13.51
CA ASN A 628 17.98 0.73 -13.13
C ASN A 628 19.05 1.19 -14.15
N THR A 629 18.84 0.91 -15.43
CA THR A 629 19.80 1.21 -16.51
C THR A 629 19.49 2.53 -17.22
N GLY A 630 18.26 3.03 -17.08
CA GLY A 630 17.75 4.16 -17.87
C GLY A 630 17.44 3.77 -19.31
N LEU A 631 16.89 4.71 -20.08
CA LEU A 631 16.39 4.41 -21.43
C LEU A 631 17.49 4.18 -22.47
N GLU A 632 18.69 4.77 -22.28
CA GLU A 632 19.72 4.85 -23.31
C GLU A 632 20.16 3.48 -23.87
N PRO A 633 20.40 2.44 -23.06
CA PRO A 633 20.81 1.12 -23.58
C PRO A 633 19.75 0.46 -24.48
N LEU A 634 18.49 0.85 -24.34
CA LEU A 634 17.33 0.29 -25.05
C LEU A 634 16.99 1.06 -26.32
N VAL A 635 17.61 2.21 -26.56
CA VAL A 635 17.32 3.04 -27.74
C VAL A 635 17.79 2.34 -29.01
N ARG A 636 16.90 2.26 -30.01
CA ARG A 636 17.19 1.80 -31.37
C ARG A 636 16.56 2.75 -32.37
N ASN A 637 17.37 3.36 -33.24
CA ASN A 637 16.90 4.39 -34.18
C ASN A 637 16.19 3.79 -35.41
N ASP A 638 16.52 2.54 -35.72
CA ASP A 638 15.96 1.70 -36.76
C ASP A 638 14.58 1.12 -36.40
N ILE A 639 14.25 1.03 -35.11
CA ILE A 639 12.96 0.50 -34.63
C ILE A 639 12.10 1.66 -34.06
N PRO A 640 11.01 2.07 -34.74
CA PRO A 640 10.18 3.20 -34.28
C PRO A 640 9.69 3.11 -32.83
N ALA A 641 9.36 1.90 -32.36
CA ALA A 641 8.90 1.62 -31.01
C ALA A 641 9.97 1.85 -29.92
N LEU A 642 11.25 1.82 -30.28
CA LEU A 642 12.40 1.93 -29.38
C LEU A 642 13.18 3.24 -29.55
N LYS A 643 12.64 4.22 -30.30
CA LYS A 643 13.25 5.55 -30.38
C LYS A 643 13.23 6.27 -29.04
N ARG A 644 14.25 7.10 -28.77
CA ARG A 644 14.39 7.82 -27.49
C ARG A 644 13.18 8.67 -27.12
N ASP A 645 12.62 9.41 -28.08
CA ASP A 645 11.43 10.25 -27.86
C ASP A 645 10.18 9.40 -27.62
N ARG A 646 10.09 8.24 -28.28
CA ARG A 646 9.00 7.30 -28.12
C ARG A 646 9.00 6.69 -26.72
N LEU A 647 10.13 6.18 -26.25
CA LEU A 647 10.26 5.60 -24.91
C LEU A 647 9.99 6.66 -23.83
N SER A 648 10.53 7.87 -23.99
CA SER A 648 10.25 8.98 -23.07
C SER A 648 8.77 9.35 -23.01
N TRP A 649 8.07 9.27 -24.15
CA TRP A 649 6.63 9.53 -24.20
C TRP A 649 5.85 8.41 -23.50
N VAL A 650 6.23 7.15 -23.68
CA VAL A 650 5.58 6.03 -22.99
C VAL A 650 5.74 6.13 -21.48
N ASP A 651 6.97 6.32 -21.01
CA ASP A 651 7.31 6.54 -19.60
C ASP A 651 6.38 7.60 -18.95
N GLN A 652 6.33 8.79 -19.54
CA GLN A 652 5.55 9.92 -19.00
C GLN A 652 4.03 9.76 -19.03
N ASN A 653 3.49 8.96 -19.95
CA ASN A 653 2.05 8.91 -20.20
C ASN A 653 1.39 7.60 -19.77
N TYR A 654 2.18 6.56 -19.52
CA TYR A 654 1.68 5.21 -19.25
C TYR A 654 2.17 4.62 -17.93
N ILE A 655 3.41 4.88 -17.52
CA ILE A 655 3.94 4.36 -16.26
C ILE A 655 3.47 5.25 -15.10
N ARG A 656 2.82 4.62 -14.12
CA ARG A 656 2.35 5.22 -12.87
C ARG A 656 1.85 4.13 -11.93
N ASP A 657 1.81 4.42 -10.65
CA ASP A 657 1.29 3.51 -9.62
C ASP A 657 -0.02 2.79 -10.00
N GLU A 658 -1.02 3.50 -10.55
CA GLU A 658 -2.31 2.85 -10.84
C GLU A 658 -2.26 1.88 -12.03
N THR A 659 -1.41 2.14 -13.03
CA THR A 659 -1.25 1.20 -14.17
C THR A 659 -0.36 0.04 -13.80
N LEU A 660 0.67 0.28 -12.98
CA LEU A 660 1.51 -0.76 -12.40
C LEU A 660 0.68 -1.70 -11.52
N SER A 661 -0.12 -1.16 -10.60
CA SER A 661 -1.02 -1.92 -9.73
C SER A 661 -2.03 -2.75 -10.51
N ALA A 662 -2.66 -2.17 -11.54
CA ALA A 662 -3.63 -2.88 -12.35
C ALA A 662 -3.01 -3.94 -13.28
N ALA A 663 -1.81 -3.69 -13.81
CA ALA A 663 -1.03 -4.71 -14.53
C ALA A 663 -0.63 -5.84 -13.59
N ASN A 664 -0.24 -5.51 -12.36
CA ASN A 664 0.12 -6.48 -11.35
C ASN A 664 -1.02 -7.43 -11.03
N ALA A 665 -2.25 -6.92 -10.86
CA ALA A 665 -3.43 -7.74 -10.63
C ALA A 665 -3.65 -8.80 -11.74
N LEU A 666 -3.40 -8.45 -13.02
CA LEU A 666 -3.50 -9.40 -14.13
C LEU A 666 -2.42 -10.49 -14.04
N LEU A 667 -1.18 -10.14 -13.67
CA LEU A 667 -0.09 -11.10 -13.50
C LEU A 667 -0.36 -12.06 -12.32
N VAL A 668 -0.86 -11.55 -11.20
CA VAL A 668 -1.22 -12.36 -10.03
C VAL A 668 -2.37 -13.30 -10.37
N SER A 669 -3.39 -12.81 -11.07
CA SER A 669 -4.51 -13.62 -11.55
C SER A 669 -4.02 -14.74 -12.49
N ALA A 670 -3.10 -14.44 -13.40
CA ALA A 670 -2.50 -15.44 -14.28
C ALA A 670 -1.70 -16.51 -13.51
N GLN A 671 -0.87 -16.11 -12.54
CA GLN A 671 -0.12 -17.04 -11.69
C GLN A 671 -1.05 -17.97 -10.92
N SER A 672 -2.11 -17.43 -10.30
CA SER A 672 -3.04 -18.20 -9.45
C SER A 672 -3.82 -19.29 -10.19
N LYS A 673 -3.90 -19.20 -11.53
CA LYS A 673 -4.60 -20.18 -12.37
C LYS A 673 -3.75 -21.42 -12.66
N LEU A 674 -2.43 -21.34 -12.55
CA LEU A 674 -1.51 -22.46 -12.83
C LEU A 674 -1.61 -23.54 -11.75
N GLU A 675 -1.55 -24.81 -12.15
CA GLU A 675 -1.68 -25.94 -11.21
C GLU A 675 -0.47 -26.02 -10.28
N LEU A 676 0.73 -25.78 -10.81
CA LEU A 676 1.96 -25.70 -10.01
C LEU A 676 1.88 -24.62 -8.93
N ALA A 677 1.26 -23.47 -9.22
CA ALA A 677 1.09 -22.41 -8.23
C ALA A 677 0.15 -22.82 -7.08
N LYS A 678 -0.93 -23.55 -7.40
CA LYS A 678 -1.89 -24.09 -6.40
C LYS A 678 -1.26 -25.13 -5.48
N LEU A 679 -0.23 -25.84 -5.94
CA LEU A 679 0.54 -26.77 -5.09
C LEU A 679 1.38 -26.04 -4.02
N TRP A 680 1.85 -24.83 -4.29
CA TRP A 680 2.64 -24.06 -3.31
C TRP A 680 1.81 -23.41 -2.21
N GLY A 681 0.53 -23.12 -2.49
CA GLY A 681 -0.39 -22.48 -1.54
C GLY A 681 -1.71 -22.05 -2.17
N GLY A 682 -2.71 -21.80 -1.31
CA GLY A 682 -4.06 -21.40 -1.70
C GLY A 682 -4.23 -19.91 -1.99
N GLY A 683 -3.22 -19.08 -1.69
CA GLY A 683 -3.34 -17.62 -1.75
C GLY A 683 -3.83 -16.99 -0.43
N ASP A 684 -3.98 -17.79 0.62
CA ASP A 684 -4.48 -17.37 1.94
C ASP A 684 -3.37 -16.85 2.86
N VAL A 685 -2.11 -17.09 2.49
CA VAL A 685 -0.92 -16.70 3.26
C VAL A 685 -0.08 -15.71 2.45
N ALA A 686 0.40 -14.66 3.12
CA ALA A 686 1.41 -13.76 2.56
C ALA A 686 2.46 -13.39 3.62
N SER A 687 3.67 -13.09 3.17
CA SER A 687 4.71 -12.46 3.98
C SER A 687 4.93 -11.03 3.53
N ALA A 688 5.27 -10.14 4.47
CA ALA A 688 5.72 -8.80 4.15
C ALA A 688 7.10 -8.51 4.73
N ASP A 689 8.00 -8.03 3.87
CA ASP A 689 9.39 -7.71 4.23
C ASP A 689 9.94 -6.53 3.43
N GLY A 690 10.98 -5.90 3.96
CA GLY A 690 11.59 -4.67 3.45
C GLY A 690 12.97 -4.86 2.83
N MET A 691 13.07 -4.60 1.53
CA MET A 691 14.33 -4.50 0.80
C MET A 691 14.89 -3.08 0.83
N ARG A 692 16.20 -2.91 1.06
CA ARG A 692 16.81 -1.59 1.31
C ARG A 692 17.67 -1.13 0.14
N PHE A 693 17.47 0.12 -0.30
CA PHE A 693 18.19 0.75 -1.42
C PHE A 693 18.89 2.02 -0.97
N VAL A 694 20.15 2.18 -1.34
CA VAL A 694 20.91 3.42 -1.12
C VAL A 694 20.44 4.48 -2.10
N VAL A 695 20.21 5.70 -1.60
CA VAL A 695 19.84 6.86 -2.40
C VAL A 695 20.95 7.91 -2.29
N PRO A 696 21.87 7.98 -3.28
CA PRO A 696 23.03 8.87 -3.23
C PRO A 696 22.67 10.32 -3.58
N VAL A 697 21.51 10.55 -4.21
CA VAL A 697 21.04 11.88 -4.59
C VAL A 697 20.43 12.63 -3.40
N LYS A 698 20.49 13.96 -3.43
CA LYS A 698 19.82 14.79 -2.42
C LYS A 698 18.31 14.69 -2.60
N THR A 699 17.63 14.19 -1.58
CA THR A 699 16.18 14.10 -1.50
C THR A 699 15.71 14.20 -0.05
N VAL A 700 14.51 14.74 0.17
CA VAL A 700 13.81 14.71 1.45
C VAL A 700 13.15 13.35 1.73
N HIS A 701 13.00 12.51 0.70
CA HIS A 701 12.34 11.21 0.74
C HIS A 701 13.28 10.02 0.98
N ALA A 702 14.53 10.27 1.39
CA ALA A 702 15.46 9.23 1.86
C ALA A 702 15.81 9.46 3.33
N GLY A 703 16.04 8.39 4.10
CA GLY A 703 16.36 8.46 5.53
C GLY A 703 17.77 7.92 5.84
N PRO A 704 18.46 8.45 6.86
CA PRO A 704 19.72 7.86 7.31
C PRO A 704 19.46 6.59 8.14
N ASN A 705 20.31 5.57 7.96
CA ASN A 705 20.41 4.43 8.86
C ASN A 705 21.86 3.91 8.83
N PRO A 706 22.67 4.15 9.87
CA PRO A 706 24.07 3.72 9.88
C PRO A 706 24.27 2.22 9.72
N LYS A 707 23.32 1.39 10.16
CA LYS A 707 23.38 -0.07 10.04
C LYS A 707 23.34 -0.53 8.58
N TYR A 708 22.50 0.12 7.76
CA TYR A 708 22.22 -0.34 6.39
C TYR A 708 22.82 0.55 5.30
N PHE A 709 23.04 1.84 5.58
CA PHE A 709 23.47 2.84 4.60
C PHE A 709 24.79 3.52 4.98
N GLY A 710 25.41 3.15 6.12
CA GLY A 710 26.61 3.82 6.62
C GLY A 710 26.40 5.32 6.84
N ILE A 711 27.23 6.14 6.21
CA ILE A 711 27.11 7.62 6.25
C ILE A 711 26.03 8.12 5.26
N GLY A 712 25.59 7.26 4.34
CA GLY A 712 24.59 7.57 3.33
C GLY A 712 23.16 7.56 3.83
N ARG A 713 22.23 7.72 2.89
CA ARG A 713 20.78 7.65 3.11
C ARG A 713 20.18 6.64 2.13
N GLY A 714 18.98 6.17 2.44
CA GLY A 714 18.29 5.21 1.59
C GLY A 714 16.80 5.17 1.82
N VAL A 715 16.16 4.25 1.09
CA VAL A 715 14.74 3.90 1.21
C VAL A 715 14.60 2.41 1.50
N THR A 716 13.47 2.03 2.08
CA THR A 716 13.03 0.65 2.20
C THR A 716 11.84 0.44 1.26
N TRP A 717 11.97 -0.50 0.33
CA TRP A 717 10.90 -1.05 -0.50
C TRP A 717 10.25 -2.21 0.26
N TYR A 718 9.09 -1.94 0.85
CA TYR A 718 8.37 -2.91 1.68
C TYR A 718 7.31 -3.59 0.83
N ASN A 719 7.47 -4.88 0.55
CA ASN A 719 6.61 -5.63 -0.38
C ASN A 719 5.92 -6.80 0.32
N MET A 720 4.74 -7.17 -0.18
CA MET A 720 3.95 -8.31 0.26
C MET A 720 3.99 -9.41 -0.80
N LEU A 721 4.34 -10.62 -0.39
CA LEU A 721 4.54 -11.80 -1.24
C LEU A 721 3.59 -12.91 -0.81
N SER A 722 2.79 -13.45 -1.73
CA SER A 722 1.92 -14.60 -1.47
C SER A 722 2.70 -15.92 -1.34
N ASP A 723 2.03 -16.92 -0.80
CA ASP A 723 2.45 -18.32 -0.83
C ASP A 723 2.55 -18.93 -2.24
N GLN A 724 2.01 -18.24 -3.25
CA GLN A 724 2.12 -18.58 -4.68
C GLN A 724 3.25 -17.82 -5.41
N PHE A 725 4.19 -17.21 -4.67
CA PHE A 725 5.33 -16.43 -5.18
C PHE A 725 4.98 -15.13 -5.93
N SER A 726 3.72 -14.68 -5.86
CA SER A 726 3.29 -13.39 -6.44
C SER A 726 3.45 -12.24 -5.46
N GLY A 727 4.08 -11.15 -5.90
CA GLY A 727 4.09 -9.88 -5.20
C GLY A 727 2.73 -9.20 -5.32
N LEU A 728 2.06 -8.93 -4.21
CA LEU A 728 0.67 -8.47 -4.20
C LEU A 728 0.54 -6.95 -4.14
N ASN A 729 1.38 -6.32 -3.32
CA ASN A 729 1.42 -4.87 -3.12
C ASN A 729 2.77 -4.46 -2.52
N ASP A 730 3.17 -3.21 -2.69
CA ASP A 730 4.39 -2.66 -2.12
C ASP A 730 4.29 -1.16 -1.83
N ILE A 731 5.13 -0.68 -0.91
CA ILE A 731 5.23 0.73 -0.53
C ILE A 731 6.71 1.09 -0.35
N VAL A 732 7.10 2.25 -0.89
CA VAL A 732 8.43 2.84 -0.70
C VAL A 732 8.43 3.80 0.47
N VAL A 733 9.40 3.67 1.37
CA VAL A 733 9.46 4.51 2.56
C VAL A 733 10.87 5.00 2.90
N PRO A 734 11.03 6.28 3.33
CA PRO A 734 12.33 6.84 3.66
C PRO A 734 13.01 6.13 4.84
N GLY A 735 14.27 5.71 4.66
CA GLY A 735 15.10 5.16 5.73
C GLY A 735 14.70 3.74 6.12
N THR A 736 14.41 3.52 7.40
CA THR A 736 13.97 2.23 7.94
C THR A 736 12.88 2.52 8.95
N LEU A 737 11.73 1.85 8.86
CA LEU A 737 10.61 2.11 9.76
C LEU A 737 10.53 1.06 10.85
N ARG A 738 9.68 1.37 11.83
CA ARG A 738 8.99 0.33 12.58
C ARG A 738 8.00 -0.30 11.60
N ASP A 739 8.36 -1.47 11.06
CA ASP A 739 7.67 -2.17 9.97
C ASP A 739 6.15 -2.29 10.20
N SER A 740 5.74 -2.36 11.46
CA SER A 740 4.36 -2.51 11.89
C SER A 740 3.42 -1.34 11.55
N LEU A 741 3.92 -0.12 11.27
CA LEU A 741 3.08 1.03 10.87
C LEU A 741 2.61 0.97 9.41
N ILE A 742 3.40 0.35 8.54
CA ILE A 742 3.18 0.33 7.08
C ILE A 742 2.58 -0.97 6.62
N LEU A 743 2.87 -2.05 7.33
CA LEU A 743 2.31 -3.36 7.06
C LEU A 743 0.80 -3.32 6.81
N LEU A 744 0.06 -2.63 7.66
CA LEU A 744 -1.40 -2.55 7.52
C LEU A 744 -1.84 -1.83 6.23
N ALA A 745 -1.08 -0.82 5.79
CA ALA A 745 -1.36 -0.15 4.52
C ALA A 745 -1.11 -1.07 3.34
N VAL A 746 0.02 -1.79 3.33
CA VAL A 746 0.32 -2.77 2.26
C VAL A 746 -0.75 -3.86 2.15
N VAL A 747 -1.26 -4.34 3.29
CA VAL A 747 -2.33 -5.35 3.31
C VAL A 747 -3.67 -4.78 2.83
N LEU A 748 -4.09 -3.61 3.32
CA LEU A 748 -5.40 -3.05 3.02
C LEU A 748 -5.51 -2.41 1.63
N GLU A 749 -4.40 -1.90 1.09
CA GLU A 749 -4.37 -1.19 -0.20
C GLU A 749 -4.09 -2.14 -1.39
N GLN A 750 -4.02 -3.44 -1.14
CA GLN A 750 -3.85 -4.48 -2.16
C GLN A 750 -5.06 -4.57 -3.13
N GLN A 751 -4.79 -4.64 -4.43
CA GLN A 751 -5.82 -4.67 -5.49
C GLN A 751 -5.82 -5.95 -6.34
N THR A 752 -5.28 -7.06 -5.81
CA THR A 752 -5.26 -8.37 -6.51
C THR A 752 -6.43 -9.28 -6.14
N ASP A 753 -6.68 -10.32 -6.93
CA ASP A 753 -7.75 -11.31 -6.68
C ASP A 753 -7.49 -12.20 -5.45
N LEU A 754 -6.22 -12.35 -5.04
CA LEU A 754 -5.85 -13.11 -3.84
C LEU A 754 -6.24 -12.33 -2.58
N GLN A 755 -6.70 -13.03 -1.53
CA GLN A 755 -7.13 -12.42 -0.28
C GLN A 755 -6.42 -13.08 0.91
N PRO A 756 -5.10 -12.88 1.08
CA PRO A 756 -4.39 -13.50 2.18
C PRO A 756 -4.95 -13.03 3.52
N THR A 757 -5.36 -13.98 4.35
CA THR A 757 -5.88 -13.72 5.70
C THR A 757 -4.81 -13.86 6.75
N GLN A 758 -3.73 -14.61 6.46
CA GLN A 758 -2.59 -14.77 7.35
C GLN A 758 -1.37 -14.00 6.84
N ILE A 759 -0.90 -13.04 7.62
CA ILE A 759 0.20 -12.15 7.24
C ILE A 759 1.41 -12.39 8.14
N MET A 760 2.50 -12.85 7.55
CA MET A 760 3.76 -13.18 8.20
C MET A 760 4.79 -12.06 8.03
N THR A 761 5.59 -11.79 9.06
CA THR A 761 6.68 -10.80 8.98
C THR A 761 7.88 -11.29 9.79
N ASP A 762 9.05 -10.72 9.52
CA ASP A 762 10.19 -10.90 10.43
C ASP A 762 9.97 -10.12 11.76
N THR A 763 10.82 -10.40 12.73
CA THR A 763 10.77 -10.04 14.16
C THR A 763 10.83 -8.52 14.43
N GLY A 764 10.77 -7.66 13.41
CA GLY A 764 10.89 -6.21 13.46
C GLY A 764 9.80 -5.49 14.27
N ALA A 765 9.89 -5.54 15.61
CA ALA A 765 9.14 -4.74 16.58
C ALA A 765 7.62 -4.63 16.30
N TYR A 766 6.92 -5.75 16.48
CA TYR A 766 5.45 -5.78 16.49
C TYR A 766 4.89 -5.13 17.77
N SER A 767 3.86 -4.30 17.61
CA SER A 767 3.14 -3.68 18.74
C SER A 767 1.84 -4.42 19.03
N ASP A 768 1.40 -4.43 20.28
CA ASP A 768 0.10 -5.02 20.65
C ASP A 768 -1.06 -4.38 19.86
N ILE A 769 -0.93 -3.11 19.46
CA ILE A 769 -1.93 -2.40 18.63
C ILE A 769 -2.10 -3.06 17.26
N VAL A 770 -1.01 -3.55 16.66
CA VAL A 770 -1.03 -4.15 15.31
C VAL A 770 -1.76 -5.47 15.34
N PHE A 771 -1.47 -6.33 16.32
CA PHE A 771 -2.26 -7.54 16.56
C PHE A 771 -3.76 -7.22 16.72
N GLY A 772 -4.08 -6.18 17.50
CA GLY A 772 -5.46 -5.77 17.72
C GLY A 772 -6.17 -5.31 16.44
N LEU A 773 -5.51 -4.50 15.61
CA LEU A 773 -6.08 -4.03 14.34
C LEU A 773 -6.23 -5.15 13.32
N PHE A 774 -5.24 -6.02 13.16
CA PHE A 774 -5.33 -7.18 12.28
C PHE A 774 -6.51 -8.06 12.69
N ARG A 775 -6.63 -8.36 13.99
CA ARG A 775 -7.75 -9.14 14.54
C ARG A 775 -9.11 -8.49 14.27
N LEU A 776 -9.23 -7.16 14.43
CA LEU A 776 -10.47 -6.43 14.13
C LEU A 776 -10.82 -6.42 12.63
N LEU A 777 -9.82 -6.44 11.76
CA LEU A 777 -10.00 -6.37 10.32
C LEU A 777 -10.17 -7.76 9.67
N GLY A 778 -10.17 -8.82 10.47
CA GLY A 778 -10.35 -10.21 10.01
C GLY A 778 -9.05 -10.91 9.58
N TYR A 779 -7.89 -10.31 9.86
CA TYR A 779 -6.58 -10.89 9.53
C TYR A 779 -5.92 -11.54 10.75
N ARG A 780 -5.07 -12.54 10.51
CA ARG A 780 -4.18 -13.16 11.49
C ARG A 780 -2.76 -12.68 11.28
N PHE A 781 -2.24 -11.90 12.22
CA PHE A 781 -0.86 -11.44 12.17
C PHE A 781 0.07 -12.49 12.80
N SER A 782 1.01 -13.01 12.01
CA SER A 782 1.86 -14.16 12.35
C SER A 782 3.36 -13.84 12.24
N PRO A 783 3.91 -12.95 13.09
CA PRO A 783 5.34 -12.64 13.04
C PRO A 783 6.19 -13.83 13.47
N ARG A 784 7.37 -13.98 12.86
CA ARG A 784 8.43 -14.86 13.36
C ARG A 784 8.94 -14.32 14.70
N LEU A 785 9.15 -15.21 15.65
CA LEU A 785 9.62 -14.88 17.00
C LEU A 785 11.09 -15.32 17.14
N ALA A 786 12.03 -14.42 16.87
CA ALA A 786 13.47 -14.73 17.02
C ALA A 786 13.93 -14.81 18.48
N ASP A 787 13.31 -14.05 19.40
CA ASP A 787 13.57 -14.12 20.85
C ASP A 787 12.27 -14.40 21.61
N ILE A 788 12.12 -15.65 22.06
CA ILE A 788 10.96 -16.11 22.81
C ILE A 788 11.15 -15.95 24.33
N GLY A 789 12.38 -15.92 24.83
CA GLY A 789 12.68 -15.81 26.25
C GLY A 789 12.18 -14.49 26.86
N GLY A 790 12.22 -13.40 26.08
CA GLY A 790 11.69 -12.09 26.46
C GLY A 790 10.17 -11.90 26.23
N SER A 791 9.45 -12.90 25.73
CA SER A 791 8.04 -12.74 25.34
C SER A 791 7.10 -12.67 26.55
N ARG A 792 6.19 -11.69 26.55
CA ARG A 792 5.19 -11.51 27.60
C ARG A 792 3.91 -12.26 27.26
N PHE A 793 3.52 -13.19 28.12
CA PHE A 793 2.25 -13.89 28.05
C PHE A 793 1.21 -13.18 28.95
N TRP A 794 -0.03 -13.16 28.49
CA TRP A 794 -1.13 -12.48 29.16
C TRP A 794 -2.27 -13.45 29.47
N ARG A 795 -2.95 -13.27 30.60
CA ARG A 795 -4.16 -14.02 30.95
C ARG A 795 -5.33 -13.09 31.28
N ILE A 796 -6.55 -13.59 31.12
CA ILE A 796 -7.78 -12.84 31.44
C ILE A 796 -8.24 -13.19 32.86
N ASP A 797 -8.43 -14.48 33.15
CA ASP A 797 -8.73 -14.95 34.51
C ASP A 797 -7.45 -14.97 35.36
N LYS A 798 -7.49 -14.27 36.50
CA LYS A 798 -6.39 -14.20 37.45
C LYS A 798 -6.18 -15.49 38.23
N ASN A 799 -7.23 -16.27 38.39
CA ASN A 799 -7.25 -17.47 39.22
C ASN A 799 -7.03 -18.76 38.41
N ALA A 800 -6.99 -18.66 37.08
CA ALA A 800 -6.75 -19.81 36.22
C ALA A 800 -5.34 -20.38 36.47
N ASP A 801 -5.26 -21.71 36.59
CA ASP A 801 -4.01 -22.45 36.71
C ASP A 801 -3.60 -23.08 35.38
N TYR A 802 -2.46 -22.64 34.84
CA TYR A 802 -1.87 -23.13 33.60
C TYR A 802 -0.57 -23.92 33.82
N GLY A 803 -0.38 -24.51 35.01
CA GLY A 803 0.78 -25.35 35.31
C GLY A 803 2.11 -24.61 35.17
N GLN A 804 3.03 -25.15 34.36
CA GLN A 804 4.37 -24.58 34.16
C GLN A 804 4.32 -23.20 33.47
N LEU A 805 3.29 -22.92 32.68
CA LEU A 805 3.12 -21.63 32.00
C LEU A 805 2.72 -20.49 32.94
N ASN A 806 2.42 -20.77 34.21
CA ASN A 806 2.03 -19.74 35.17
C ASN A 806 3.13 -18.69 35.40
N THR A 807 4.38 -19.12 35.38
CA THR A 807 5.55 -18.25 35.58
C THR A 807 5.72 -17.23 34.45
N LEU A 808 5.30 -17.57 33.23
CA LEU A 808 5.38 -16.71 32.05
C LEU A 808 4.18 -15.76 31.92
N SER A 809 3.00 -16.20 32.36
CA SER A 809 1.72 -15.52 32.15
C SER A 809 1.30 -14.64 33.32
N THR A 810 2.23 -13.92 33.95
CA THR A 810 1.95 -13.06 35.12
C THR A 810 1.21 -11.76 34.78
N ASN A 811 1.06 -11.43 33.49
CA ASN A 811 0.43 -10.21 33.03
C ASN A 811 -1.08 -10.40 32.79
N TYR A 812 -1.88 -9.35 33.02
CA TYR A 812 -3.34 -9.40 32.97
C TYR A 812 -3.94 -8.50 31.89
N ILE A 813 -4.93 -9.02 31.18
CA ILE A 813 -5.71 -8.28 30.19
C ILE A 813 -6.92 -7.66 30.87
N SER A 814 -7.20 -6.40 30.57
CA SER A 814 -8.32 -5.67 31.15
C SER A 814 -9.46 -5.47 30.15
N LEU A 815 -10.46 -6.36 30.16
CA LEU A 815 -11.65 -6.25 29.30
C LEU A 815 -12.42 -4.93 29.51
N GLN A 816 -12.37 -4.35 30.72
CA GLN A 816 -13.00 -3.07 31.04
C GLN A 816 -12.39 -1.86 30.30
N LYS A 817 -11.20 -2.02 29.69
CA LYS A 817 -10.63 -0.99 28.81
C LYS A 817 -11.14 -1.13 27.37
N ILE A 818 -11.61 -2.32 26.98
CA ILE A 818 -12.12 -2.61 25.63
C ILE A 818 -13.58 -2.18 25.52
N ILE A 819 -14.42 -2.60 26.48
CA ILE A 819 -15.89 -2.44 26.43
C ILE A 819 -16.33 -0.99 26.15
N PRO A 820 -15.81 0.05 26.83
CA PRO A 820 -16.26 1.43 26.60
C PRO A 820 -15.88 1.99 25.22
N HIS A 821 -14.88 1.40 24.57
CA HIS A 821 -14.35 1.86 23.28
C HIS A 821 -14.68 0.92 22.12
N TRP A 822 -15.53 -0.10 22.34
CA TRP A 822 -15.83 -1.10 21.32
C TRP A 822 -16.40 -0.49 20.05
N ASP A 823 -17.33 0.46 20.18
CA ASP A 823 -17.93 1.11 19.01
C ASP A 823 -16.91 1.95 18.22
N ASP A 824 -16.02 2.66 18.93
CA ASP A 824 -14.92 3.40 18.30
C ASP A 824 -13.96 2.47 17.56
N MET A 825 -13.69 1.28 18.11
CA MET A 825 -12.86 0.25 17.47
C MET A 825 -13.52 -0.27 16.19
N LEU A 826 -14.83 -0.56 16.22
CA LEU A 826 -15.60 -0.99 15.04
C LEU A 826 -15.64 0.10 13.97
N ARG A 827 -15.87 1.35 14.38
CA ARG A 827 -15.90 2.52 13.50
C ARG A 827 -14.57 2.76 12.81
N LEU A 828 -13.47 2.60 13.55
CA LEU A 828 -12.12 2.67 13.00
C LEU A 828 -11.87 1.55 11.98
N ALA A 829 -12.14 0.30 12.36
CA ALA A 829 -11.95 -0.85 11.49
C ALA A 829 -12.80 -0.75 10.22
N GLY A 830 -14.05 -0.31 10.34
CA GLY A 830 -14.94 -0.04 9.22
C GLY A 830 -14.45 1.06 8.29
N SER A 831 -13.98 2.17 8.85
CA SER A 831 -13.42 3.29 8.07
C SER A 831 -12.16 2.87 7.31
N LEU A 832 -11.31 2.04 7.92
CA LEU A 832 -10.13 1.44 7.28
C LEU A 832 -10.53 0.45 6.16
N LYS A 833 -11.47 -0.47 6.43
CA LYS A 833 -11.93 -1.48 5.47
C LYS A 833 -12.58 -0.86 4.24
N LEU A 834 -13.26 0.29 4.40
CA LEU A 834 -13.87 1.03 3.30
C LEU A 834 -12.92 2.03 2.61
N GLY A 835 -11.65 2.11 3.03
CA GLY A 835 -10.66 3.03 2.46
C GLY A 835 -10.98 4.52 2.69
N LYS A 836 -11.81 4.84 3.70
CA LYS A 836 -12.17 6.24 4.05
C LYS A 836 -11.03 6.98 4.74
N VAL A 837 -10.16 6.24 5.42
CA VAL A 837 -8.96 6.74 6.09
C VAL A 837 -7.74 5.90 5.71
N SER A 838 -6.57 6.54 5.58
CA SER A 838 -5.31 5.81 5.33
C SER A 838 -4.82 5.13 6.62
N ALA A 839 -4.44 3.86 6.50
CA ALA A 839 -3.84 3.09 7.58
C ALA A 839 -2.57 3.76 8.12
N THR A 840 -1.73 4.32 7.25
CA THR A 840 -0.50 5.00 7.67
C THR A 840 -0.76 6.23 8.55
N THR A 841 -1.80 7.01 8.25
CA THR A 841 -2.17 8.20 9.00
C THR A 841 -2.79 7.84 10.36
N ILE A 842 -3.67 6.83 10.37
CA ILE A 842 -4.29 6.31 11.61
C ILE A 842 -3.23 5.72 12.54
N MET A 843 -2.30 4.93 12.03
CA MET A 843 -1.26 4.30 12.85
C MET A 843 -0.36 5.33 13.54
N ARG A 844 -0.07 6.46 12.87
CA ARG A 844 0.65 7.61 13.48
C ARG A 844 -0.16 8.28 14.60
N THR A 845 -1.48 8.30 14.49
CA THR A 845 -2.35 8.88 15.53
C THR A 845 -2.53 7.95 16.73
N LEU A 846 -2.56 6.64 16.52
CA LEU A 846 -2.71 5.67 17.61
C LEU A 846 -1.42 5.53 18.42
N GLN A 847 -0.26 5.56 17.76
CA GLN A 847 1.06 5.43 18.39
C GLN A 847 1.66 6.79 18.80
N VAL A 848 1.01 7.46 19.77
CA VAL A 848 1.42 8.76 20.34
C VAL A 848 2.66 8.62 21.22
N GLY A 849 3.86 8.51 20.63
CA GLY A 849 5.13 8.47 21.36
C GLY A 849 5.16 7.39 22.45
N GLU A 850 5.44 7.79 23.70
CA GLU A 850 5.48 6.88 24.87
C GLU A 850 4.13 6.70 25.58
N LYS A 851 3.08 7.46 25.21
CA LYS A 851 1.77 7.43 25.89
C LYS A 851 0.63 7.20 24.89
N PRO A 852 0.20 5.94 24.67
CA PRO A 852 -0.88 5.63 23.72
C PRO A 852 -2.24 6.24 24.15
N THR A 853 -3.11 6.53 23.18
CA THR A 853 -4.48 7.02 23.44
C THR A 853 -5.33 5.94 24.12
N ARG A 854 -6.48 6.32 24.70
CA ARG A 854 -7.41 5.34 25.30
C ARG A 854 -7.92 4.31 24.28
N LEU A 855 -8.22 4.76 23.06
CA LEU A 855 -8.59 3.87 21.95
C LEU A 855 -7.42 2.94 21.57
N ALA A 856 -6.20 3.47 21.46
CA ALA A 856 -5.01 2.65 21.19
C ALA A 856 -4.74 1.63 22.30
N LEU A 857 -4.97 2.00 23.57
CA LEU A 857 -4.90 1.08 24.69
C LEU A 857 -5.97 -0.01 24.61
N ALA A 858 -7.22 0.32 24.25
CA ALA A 858 -8.29 -0.66 24.06
C ALA A 858 -7.93 -1.67 22.94
N ILE A 859 -7.44 -1.17 21.81
CA ILE A 859 -6.95 -2.01 20.70
C ILE A 859 -5.76 -2.87 21.13
N ALA A 860 -4.84 -2.31 21.92
CA ALA A 860 -3.70 -3.05 22.45
C ALA A 860 -4.13 -4.18 23.42
N GLU A 861 -5.13 -3.97 24.28
CA GLU A 861 -5.65 -5.04 25.16
C GLU A 861 -6.25 -6.19 24.33
N LEU A 862 -6.99 -5.89 23.26
CA LEU A 862 -7.46 -6.90 22.32
C LEU A 862 -6.29 -7.62 21.63
N GLY A 863 -5.30 -6.86 21.17
CA GLY A 863 -4.13 -7.43 20.50
C GLY A 863 -3.22 -8.26 21.41
N ARG A 864 -3.21 -8.02 22.73
CA ARG A 864 -2.52 -8.89 23.69
C ARG A 864 -3.14 -10.29 23.76
N ILE A 865 -4.46 -10.40 23.57
CA ILE A 865 -5.14 -11.70 23.47
C ILE A 865 -4.59 -12.45 22.25
N ASP A 866 -4.68 -11.83 21.08
CA ASP A 866 -4.29 -12.46 19.81
C ASP A 866 -2.78 -12.76 19.74
N LYS A 867 -1.95 -11.85 20.25
CA LYS A 867 -0.49 -12.08 20.40
C LYS A 867 -0.18 -13.26 21.30
N THR A 868 -0.87 -13.40 22.42
CA THR A 868 -0.65 -14.52 23.35
C THR A 868 -1.08 -15.83 22.69
N LEU A 869 -2.24 -15.86 22.02
CA LEU A 869 -2.69 -16.98 21.21
C LEU A 869 -1.67 -17.36 20.13
N HIS A 870 -1.16 -16.38 19.39
CA HIS A 870 -0.12 -16.62 18.38
C HIS A 870 1.12 -17.24 19.00
N THR A 871 1.61 -16.66 20.10
CA THR A 871 2.84 -17.10 20.78
C THR A 871 2.70 -18.53 21.33
N LEU A 872 1.57 -18.84 21.98
CA LEU A 872 1.27 -20.19 22.48
C LEU A 872 1.26 -21.23 21.36
N ASN A 873 0.54 -20.94 20.28
CA ASN A 873 0.49 -21.83 19.12
C ASN A 873 1.86 -21.92 18.43
N TYR A 874 2.65 -20.84 18.39
CA TYR A 874 3.97 -20.84 17.77
C TYR A 874 4.97 -21.72 18.56
N ILE A 875 4.94 -21.72 19.89
CA ILE A 875 5.86 -22.57 20.67
C ILE A 875 5.43 -24.05 20.65
N ASP A 876 4.12 -24.30 20.60
CA ASP A 876 3.56 -25.65 20.66
C ASP A 876 3.65 -26.39 19.32
N ASP A 877 3.35 -25.70 18.22
CA ASP A 877 3.22 -26.29 16.89
C ASP A 877 4.49 -26.07 16.05
N GLU A 878 5.24 -27.15 15.79
CA GLU A 878 6.40 -27.13 14.90
C GLU A 878 6.04 -26.84 13.45
N GLU A 879 4.94 -27.39 12.95
CA GLU A 879 4.50 -27.22 11.57
C GLU A 879 4.20 -25.75 11.29
N LYS A 880 3.48 -25.09 12.20
CA LYS A 880 3.22 -23.65 12.11
C LYS A 880 4.51 -22.81 12.06
N ARG A 881 5.51 -23.15 12.89
CA ARG A 881 6.81 -22.47 12.88
C ARG A 881 7.51 -22.67 11.54
N ARG A 882 7.48 -23.90 11.02
CA ARG A 882 8.11 -24.29 9.76
C ARG A 882 7.45 -23.59 8.57
N GLN A 883 6.12 -23.56 8.50
CA GLN A 883 5.37 -22.80 7.49
C GLN A 883 5.74 -21.31 7.52
N THR A 884 5.84 -20.71 8.72
CA THR A 884 6.28 -19.31 8.87
C THR A 884 7.68 -19.09 8.30
N LEU A 885 8.61 -20.00 8.59
CA LEU A 885 9.99 -19.92 8.08
C LEU A 885 10.05 -20.10 6.55
N ILE A 886 9.31 -21.07 6.00
CA ILE A 886 9.24 -21.31 4.55
C ILE A 886 8.74 -20.05 3.84
N GLN A 887 7.67 -19.45 4.32
CA GLN A 887 7.12 -18.25 3.70
C GLN A 887 8.09 -17.06 3.76
N LEU A 888 8.80 -16.85 4.87
CA LEU A 888 9.82 -15.80 4.97
C LEU A 888 11.01 -16.07 4.04
N ASN A 889 11.45 -17.33 3.91
CA ASN A 889 12.51 -17.70 2.97
C ASN A 889 12.12 -17.43 1.50
N ARG A 890 10.83 -17.52 1.14
CA ARG A 890 10.35 -17.11 -0.19
C ARG A 890 10.58 -15.61 -0.42
N GLY A 891 10.34 -14.79 0.61
CA GLY A 891 10.64 -13.35 0.59
C GLY A 891 12.13 -13.07 0.37
N GLU A 892 13.01 -13.76 1.10
CA GLU A 892 14.47 -13.65 0.91
C GLU A 892 14.90 -14.07 -0.50
N GLY A 893 14.36 -15.18 -1.02
CA GLY A 893 14.61 -15.61 -2.39
C GLY A 893 14.20 -14.56 -3.42
N ARG A 894 13.04 -13.93 -3.23
CA ARG A 894 12.56 -12.86 -4.12
C ARG A 894 13.46 -11.64 -4.06
N HIS A 895 13.97 -11.28 -2.89
CA HIS A 895 14.97 -10.21 -2.74
C HIS A 895 16.28 -10.53 -3.48
N SER A 896 16.69 -11.79 -3.53
CA SER A 896 17.85 -12.20 -4.33
C SER A 896 17.62 -11.94 -5.83
N VAL A 897 16.47 -12.33 -6.37
CA VAL A 897 16.12 -12.04 -7.78
C VAL A 897 16.02 -10.54 -8.02
N ALA A 898 15.43 -9.79 -7.09
CA ALA A 898 15.35 -8.34 -7.16
C ALA A 898 16.74 -7.67 -7.24
N ARG A 899 17.74 -8.18 -6.50
CA ARG A 899 19.13 -7.70 -6.60
C ARG A 899 19.77 -8.01 -7.95
N ALA A 900 19.48 -9.18 -8.52
CA ALA A 900 19.99 -9.55 -9.84
C ALA A 900 19.39 -8.65 -10.94
N VAL A 901 18.09 -8.39 -10.88
CA VAL A 901 17.40 -7.51 -11.83
C VAL A 901 17.85 -6.05 -11.65
N PHE A 902 17.84 -5.52 -10.43
CA PHE A 902 18.18 -4.11 -10.13
C PHE A 902 19.70 -3.88 -10.03
N HIS A 903 20.42 -4.05 -11.15
CA HIS A 903 21.89 -4.01 -11.19
C HIS A 903 22.48 -2.67 -11.69
N GLY A 904 21.73 -1.92 -12.49
CA GLY A 904 22.18 -0.65 -13.06
C GLY A 904 22.54 0.38 -11.98
N GLN A 905 23.41 1.33 -12.33
CA GLN A 905 23.90 2.38 -11.41
C GLN A 905 24.42 1.84 -10.05
N ARG A 906 25.06 0.65 -10.06
CA ARG A 906 25.55 -0.04 -8.84
C ARG A 906 24.45 -0.44 -7.86
N GLY A 907 23.22 -0.61 -8.33
CA GLY A 907 22.06 -0.89 -7.48
C GLY A 907 21.64 0.29 -6.59
N GLU A 908 22.11 1.51 -6.88
CA GLU A 908 21.75 2.73 -6.18
C GLU A 908 20.52 3.39 -6.84
N LEU A 909 19.53 3.76 -6.03
CA LEU A 909 18.31 4.43 -6.51
C LEU A 909 18.55 5.94 -6.63
N ARG A 910 18.52 6.48 -7.86
CA ARG A 910 18.86 7.90 -8.12
C ARG A 910 17.66 8.82 -8.36
N GLN A 911 16.46 8.37 -7.98
CA GLN A 911 15.24 9.17 -8.09
C GLN A 911 15.12 10.20 -6.97
N HIS A 912 14.90 11.47 -7.34
CA HIS A 912 14.81 12.59 -6.40
C HIS A 912 13.47 12.66 -5.68
N TYR A 913 12.38 12.34 -6.37
CA TYR A 913 11.02 12.46 -5.87
C TYR A 913 10.45 11.10 -5.48
N ARG A 914 9.48 11.12 -4.56
CA ARG A 914 8.83 9.90 -4.08
C ARG A 914 8.12 9.14 -5.19
N GLU A 915 7.33 9.83 -6.02
CA GLU A 915 6.61 9.21 -7.15
C GLU A 915 7.58 8.45 -8.07
N GLY A 916 8.71 9.07 -8.45
CA GLY A 916 9.72 8.38 -9.25
C GLY A 916 10.38 7.18 -8.54
N GLN A 917 10.52 7.22 -7.21
CA GLN A 917 10.98 6.06 -6.44
C GLN A 917 9.95 4.93 -6.42
N GLU A 918 8.66 5.28 -6.27
CA GLU A 918 7.52 4.35 -6.27
C GLU A 918 7.31 3.72 -7.66
N ASP A 919 7.30 4.52 -8.73
CA ASP A 919 7.16 4.02 -10.10
C ASP A 919 8.31 3.06 -10.47
N GLN A 920 9.55 3.42 -10.12
CA GLN A 920 10.71 2.59 -10.44
C GLN A 920 10.71 1.26 -9.68
N LEU A 921 10.42 1.29 -8.37
CA LEU A 921 10.38 0.08 -7.54
C LEU A 921 9.12 -0.76 -7.78
N GLY A 922 8.00 -0.13 -8.16
CA GLY A 922 6.80 -0.82 -8.64
C GLY A 922 7.04 -1.53 -9.98
N ALA A 923 7.77 -0.91 -10.90
CA ALA A 923 8.22 -1.58 -12.14
C ALA A 923 9.13 -2.79 -11.85
N LEU A 924 10.04 -2.67 -10.88
CA LEU A 924 10.83 -3.80 -10.39
C LEU A 924 9.93 -4.92 -9.85
N GLY A 925 8.96 -4.59 -8.99
CA GLY A 925 7.98 -5.54 -8.46
C GLY A 925 7.21 -6.28 -9.54
N LEU A 926 6.78 -5.56 -10.59
CA LEU A 926 6.05 -6.11 -11.73
C LEU A 926 6.93 -7.07 -12.54
N VAL A 927 8.17 -6.70 -12.86
CA VAL A 927 9.11 -7.57 -13.61
C VAL A 927 9.44 -8.83 -12.81
N LEU A 928 9.56 -8.75 -11.48
CA LEU A 928 9.75 -9.94 -10.65
C LEU A 928 8.56 -10.89 -10.70
N ASN A 929 7.33 -10.38 -10.81
CA ASN A 929 6.16 -11.23 -11.03
C ASN A 929 6.15 -11.85 -12.43
N MET A 930 6.63 -11.14 -13.46
CA MET A 930 6.79 -11.74 -14.79
C MET A 930 7.81 -12.88 -14.79
N ILE A 931 8.95 -12.71 -14.09
CA ILE A 931 9.96 -13.77 -13.94
C ILE A 931 9.37 -14.98 -13.23
N ALA A 932 8.70 -14.77 -12.09
CA ALA A 932 8.07 -15.86 -11.35
C ALA A 932 7.00 -16.59 -12.19
N LEU A 933 6.17 -15.84 -12.91
CA LEU A 933 5.13 -16.39 -13.79
C LEU A 933 5.73 -17.19 -14.95
N TRP A 934 6.71 -16.63 -15.65
CA TRP A 934 7.38 -17.32 -16.75
C TRP A 934 8.03 -18.61 -16.27
N ASN A 935 8.78 -18.56 -15.16
CA ASN A 935 9.39 -19.76 -14.59
C ASN A 935 8.35 -20.79 -14.20
N THR A 936 7.22 -20.39 -13.60
CA THR A 936 6.15 -21.32 -13.21
C THR A 936 5.57 -22.05 -14.44
N ILE A 937 5.30 -21.33 -15.54
CA ILE A 937 4.81 -21.92 -16.80
C ILE A 937 5.77 -22.97 -17.35
N TYR A 938 7.07 -22.65 -17.44
CA TYR A 938 8.05 -23.57 -18.01
C TYR A 938 8.43 -24.72 -17.08
N MET A 939 8.43 -24.49 -15.76
CA MET A 939 8.60 -25.55 -14.76
C MET A 939 7.45 -26.55 -14.84
N GLU A 940 6.20 -26.09 -14.96
CA GLU A 940 5.03 -26.96 -15.11
C GLU A 940 5.11 -27.78 -16.41
N SER A 941 5.53 -27.16 -17.51
CA SER A 941 5.81 -27.86 -18.78
C SER A 941 6.88 -28.94 -18.62
N ALA A 942 8.00 -28.63 -17.95
CA ALA A 942 9.09 -29.57 -17.71
C ALA A 942 8.65 -30.76 -16.84
N ILE A 943 7.92 -30.51 -15.76
CA ILE A 943 7.36 -31.55 -14.89
C ILE A 943 6.41 -32.45 -15.68
N ASN A 944 5.53 -31.86 -16.51
CA ASN A 944 4.60 -32.62 -17.36
C ASN A 944 5.34 -33.47 -18.40
N GLN A 945 6.44 -32.97 -18.97
CA GLN A 945 7.27 -33.76 -19.89
C GLN A 945 7.96 -34.93 -19.17
N LEU A 946 8.56 -34.72 -18.01
CA LEU A 946 9.19 -35.78 -17.22
C LEU A 946 8.17 -36.86 -16.81
N ARG A 947 6.96 -36.47 -16.38
CA ARG A 947 5.85 -37.40 -16.11
C ARG A 947 5.46 -38.20 -17.35
N LYS A 948 5.37 -37.56 -18.52
CA LYS A 948 5.08 -38.24 -19.80
C LYS A 948 6.19 -39.21 -20.21
N GLN A 949 7.44 -38.95 -19.84
CA GLN A 949 8.58 -39.84 -20.06
C GLN A 949 8.61 -41.03 -19.08
N GLY A 950 7.63 -41.13 -18.18
CA GLY A 950 7.48 -42.24 -17.24
C GLY A 950 8.21 -42.04 -15.91
N GLU A 951 8.76 -40.86 -15.64
CA GLU A 951 9.39 -40.57 -14.35
C GLU A 951 8.34 -40.42 -13.24
N GLN A 952 8.57 -41.11 -12.12
CA GLN A 952 7.74 -40.92 -10.92
C GLN A 952 8.22 -39.68 -10.16
N ILE A 953 7.41 -38.64 -10.22
CA ILE A 953 7.64 -37.37 -9.54
C ILE A 953 6.62 -37.23 -8.42
N SER A 954 7.10 -37.21 -7.17
CA SER A 954 6.27 -36.97 -5.99
C SER A 954 5.80 -35.52 -5.95
N ASP A 955 4.52 -35.30 -5.61
CA ASP A 955 3.99 -33.96 -5.41
C ASP A 955 4.68 -33.23 -4.24
N ASP A 956 5.15 -33.95 -3.22
CA ASP A 956 5.93 -33.38 -2.10
C ASP A 956 7.25 -32.74 -2.58
N ASP A 957 7.90 -33.35 -3.58
CA ASP A 957 9.13 -32.80 -4.16
C ASP A 957 8.80 -31.59 -5.04
N VAL A 958 7.68 -31.62 -5.77
CA VAL A 958 7.20 -30.51 -6.60
C VAL A 958 6.88 -29.27 -5.75
N MET A 959 6.21 -29.46 -4.60
CA MET A 959 5.90 -28.38 -3.65
C MET A 959 7.16 -27.66 -3.11
N ARG A 960 8.32 -28.32 -3.17
CA ARG A 960 9.61 -27.78 -2.72
C ARG A 960 10.43 -27.12 -3.84
N LEU A 961 9.93 -27.08 -5.08
CA LEU A 961 10.52 -26.30 -6.16
C LEU A 961 10.19 -24.80 -5.98
N SER A 962 11.02 -23.93 -6.57
CA SER A 962 10.88 -22.48 -6.47
C SER A 962 10.93 -21.85 -7.87
N PRO A 963 10.00 -20.94 -8.22
CA PRO A 963 10.02 -20.21 -9.49
C PRO A 963 10.97 -19.01 -9.47
N LEU A 964 11.84 -18.88 -8.46
CA LEU A 964 12.76 -17.74 -8.30
C LEU A 964 14.15 -17.98 -8.91
N LEU A 965 14.26 -18.98 -9.79
CA LEU A 965 15.48 -19.26 -10.56
C LEU A 965 15.73 -18.14 -11.59
N HIS A 966 16.98 -17.73 -11.76
CA HIS A 966 17.31 -16.64 -12.69
C HIS A 966 18.62 -16.84 -13.45
N GLU A 967 19.31 -17.98 -13.27
CA GLU A 967 20.58 -18.28 -13.95
C GLU A 967 20.42 -18.49 -15.47
N HIS A 968 19.25 -18.98 -15.90
CA HIS A 968 18.88 -19.15 -17.31
C HIS A 968 18.39 -17.86 -17.97
N ILE A 969 18.25 -16.76 -17.21
CA ILE A 969 17.74 -15.48 -17.69
C ILE A 969 18.90 -14.51 -17.86
N ASN A 970 19.17 -14.10 -19.10
CA ASN A 970 20.16 -13.08 -19.36
C ASN A 970 19.58 -11.68 -19.10
N MET A 971 20.12 -10.99 -18.09
CA MET A 971 19.71 -9.64 -17.69
C MET A 971 20.67 -8.55 -18.19
N LEU A 972 21.80 -8.92 -18.82
CA LEU A 972 22.91 -8.01 -19.13
C LEU A 972 23.24 -7.99 -20.62
N GLY A 973 23.59 -6.80 -21.12
CA GLY A 973 24.34 -6.60 -22.38
C GLY A 973 23.60 -6.92 -23.69
N ARG A 974 22.54 -7.71 -23.68
CA ARG A 974 21.68 -8.01 -24.85
C ARG A 974 20.24 -7.58 -24.58
N TYR A 975 19.71 -6.77 -25.48
CA TYR A 975 18.35 -6.22 -25.40
C TYR A 975 17.61 -6.53 -26.70
N SER A 976 17.19 -7.79 -26.84
CA SER A 976 16.36 -8.28 -27.95
C SER A 976 14.88 -8.10 -27.60
N PHE A 977 14.12 -7.45 -28.48
CA PHE A 977 12.65 -7.30 -28.37
C PHE A 977 11.96 -8.11 -29.46
N LEU A 978 12.35 -9.38 -29.59
CA LEU A 978 11.78 -10.33 -30.55
C LEU A 978 11.04 -11.42 -29.79
N VAL A 979 9.81 -11.69 -30.22
CA VAL A 979 9.05 -12.84 -29.75
C VAL A 979 9.24 -13.95 -30.78
N PRO A 980 9.75 -15.14 -30.39
CA PRO A 980 9.83 -16.27 -31.32
C PRO A 980 8.47 -16.59 -31.92
N GLU A 981 8.43 -17.00 -33.18
CA GLU A 981 7.18 -17.25 -33.92
C GLU A 981 6.27 -18.27 -33.20
N ALA A 982 6.85 -19.31 -32.59
CA ALA A 982 6.10 -20.28 -31.78
C ALA A 982 5.36 -19.61 -30.61
N VAL A 983 6.01 -18.68 -29.92
CA VAL A 983 5.41 -17.92 -28.81
C VAL A 983 4.34 -16.95 -29.31
N ALA A 984 4.55 -16.33 -30.48
CA ALA A 984 3.56 -15.48 -31.12
C ALA A 984 2.29 -16.26 -31.52
N ASN A 985 2.43 -17.56 -31.82
CA ASN A 985 1.32 -18.49 -32.11
C ASN A 985 0.69 -19.09 -30.83
N GLY A 986 1.13 -18.68 -29.64
CA GLY A 986 0.62 -19.16 -28.34
C GLY A 986 1.34 -20.38 -27.78
N GLU A 987 2.30 -20.96 -28.49
CA GLU A 987 3.06 -22.14 -28.08
C GLU A 987 4.15 -21.80 -27.04
N LEU A 988 4.68 -22.81 -26.35
CA LEU A 988 5.84 -22.66 -25.46
C LEU A 988 7.15 -22.75 -26.26
N ARG A 989 8.21 -22.08 -25.78
CA ARG A 989 9.57 -22.35 -26.26
C ARG A 989 9.92 -23.84 -26.01
N PRO A 990 10.72 -24.47 -26.87
CA PRO A 990 11.14 -25.84 -26.65
C PRO A 990 11.95 -25.94 -25.36
N LEU A 991 11.67 -26.98 -24.57
CA LEU A 991 12.47 -27.33 -23.39
C LEU A 991 13.83 -27.85 -23.85
N ARG A 992 14.87 -27.57 -23.05
CA ARG A 992 16.23 -28.04 -23.33
C ARG A 992 16.36 -29.53 -23.05
N ASN A 993 17.19 -30.21 -23.83
CA ASN A 993 17.57 -31.60 -23.59
C ASN A 993 18.53 -31.68 -22.40
N THR A 994 18.26 -32.59 -21.45
CA THR A 994 19.14 -32.85 -20.29
C THR A 994 20.43 -33.60 -20.66
N THR A 995 20.57 -34.04 -21.93
CA THR A 995 21.71 -34.84 -22.44
C THR A 995 22.68 -34.05 -23.31
N GLU A 996 22.36 -32.81 -23.67
CA GLU A 996 23.27 -31.94 -24.41
C GLU A 996 24.15 -31.18 -23.40
N ILE A 997 25.43 -31.59 -23.31
CA ILE A 997 26.44 -30.89 -22.51
C ILE A 997 26.62 -29.49 -23.13
N ASP A 998 26.57 -28.46 -22.29
CA ASP A 998 26.83 -27.07 -22.69
C ASP A 998 28.25 -26.94 -23.26
N ASP A 999 28.36 -26.70 -24.57
CA ASP A 999 29.56 -26.16 -25.24
C ASP A 999 29.67 -24.64 -25.04
#